data_AF-A0A5C6AKK7-F1
#
_entry.id   AF-A0A5C6AKK7-F1
#
_cell.length_a   1.000
_cell.length_b   1.000
_cell.length_c   1.000
_cell.angle_alpha   90.00
_cell.angle_beta   90.00
_cell.angle_gamma   90.00
#
_symmetry.space_group_name_H-M   'P 1'
#
loop_
_entity.id
_entity.type
_entity.pdbx_description
1 polymer ?
#
loop_
_entity_poly.entity_id
_entity_poly.type
_entity_poly.pdbx_seq_one_letter_code
_entity_poly.pdbx_strand_id
1 'polypeptide(L)'
;MNLDPQFNGTTSSDHTDPVDRSHSMRSGVTRSSSSNAGQSQLTDGRWGDGTTLVDILSSRSETCPERIAFRFLEDESDSTTISYFALDRAARRIAAGLQQQVEPGSSVALVFPPGLDFIKSFLGCLYAGVLAIPATYPKPKRPSARLSAIVEDARPSAVLATRRVVDLIGDSAVSNQLGDPTWLSSDDLEANPHSNWKKQNVQPSDLAFLQYTSGSTKDPRGVMVSHGNILQNLEMIRQGFQLSHHVGQVGVCWLPAYHDMGLIGGILESLYIGGTTVLMSPLAFLQRPSRWLRAISDHRAVVSGGPNFAFELCMRKIKPEELEGVDLSSWEVAFSGAEPIRATTMRRFAQTYGRYGFSKSAFYPCYGLAEATLLVTGGNGPGEIATCTVDAVELQKNGRAVDAKPTHSSDGQPPSESTASSIEFVDCGRAPMDEEVLVVDPETCLPCHDNQVGEIWVRGGNVAQGYRNRPVDNEAIFSARLADGRPDAFLRTGDLGFLRKGSLFVTGRRNELIIIRGRNHYPHDLEATVQSGSPHLIPGGGSAFLIDRGGDDHLVLVQEVDRGSKQEDWQQIIPEIRRSVTAEHDVFVHEVILIRMGTLPRTTSGKVRYSEVKQQYTQGELAIVHQWSVGQSVNSSAAFADAATGDANRHDRDGVSSVPSAEDIEAASMNDLMRRLAATPPGDQEAIAEELEMFLTQWLIYTSGTNDQDFDPDRPFAEYGLDSLSSMELIAQLEKNLKLKLSPTIAWTYPNPSSLASHLAELHRQQWESESVPSMDAASEPQGTTENMDDEMNDDLNQLLAKLEEMPDDEVAEILAAQEQMEHLQ
;
A
#
# COMPACT_ATOMS: atom_id res chain seq x y z
N MET A 1 20.47 -66.78 -8.94
CA MET A 1 21.42 -67.40 -7.99
C MET A 1 21.37 -66.53 -6.74
N ASN A 2 20.67 -66.97 -5.69
CA ASN A 2 21.20 -67.73 -4.55
C ASN A 2 21.83 -66.79 -3.50
N LEU A 3 21.45 -66.81 -2.21
CA LEU A 3 20.48 -67.67 -1.50
C LEU A 3 19.99 -66.96 -0.22
N ASP A 4 18.71 -67.12 0.11
CA ASP A 4 18.12 -67.02 1.46
C ASP A 4 18.46 -68.34 2.25
N PRO A 5 18.15 -68.60 3.56
CA PRO A 5 16.99 -68.09 4.33
C PRO A 5 17.16 -67.90 5.88
N GLN A 6 16.03 -67.58 6.54
CA GLN A 6 15.53 -68.02 7.87
C GLN A 6 15.40 -66.96 9.00
N PHE A 7 14.45 -67.09 9.96
CA PHE A 7 12.99 -67.37 9.91
C PHE A 7 12.37 -67.12 11.33
N ASN A 8 11.03 -67.15 11.42
CA ASN A 8 10.16 -67.11 12.63
C ASN A 8 9.99 -65.73 13.34
N GLY A 9 8.77 -65.32 13.74
CA GLY A 9 7.44 -65.83 13.34
C GLY A 9 6.27 -65.52 14.31
N THR A 10 5.06 -65.36 13.75
CA THR A 10 3.71 -65.42 14.39
C THR A 10 3.36 -64.31 15.42
N THR A 11 2.09 -63.89 15.61
CA THR A 11 0.79 -64.57 15.47
C THR A 11 -0.31 -63.80 14.70
N SER A 12 -1.42 -64.50 14.42
CA SER A 12 -2.68 -64.10 13.72
C SER A 12 -3.64 -63.27 14.63
N SER A 13 -4.86 -62.83 14.26
CA SER A 13 -5.84 -63.40 13.31
C SER A 13 -6.99 -62.46 12.87
N ASP A 14 -7.42 -62.61 11.60
CA ASP A 14 -8.81 -62.72 11.07
C ASP A 14 -9.90 -61.67 11.40
N HIS A 15 -10.89 -61.36 10.54
CA HIS A 15 -11.34 -61.86 9.22
C HIS A 15 -12.06 -60.67 8.49
N THR A 16 -12.67 -60.66 7.28
CA THR A 16 -13.29 -61.67 6.37
C THR A 16 -13.29 -61.10 4.92
N ASP A 17 -13.89 -61.83 3.95
CA ASP A 17 -14.21 -61.43 2.55
C ASP A 17 -15.69 -61.85 2.24
N PRO A 18 -16.41 -61.50 1.12
CA PRO A 18 -16.06 -61.99 -0.22
C PRO A 18 -16.50 -61.15 -1.46
N VAL A 19 -16.12 -61.66 -2.64
CA VAL A 19 -16.34 -61.15 -4.02
C VAL A 19 -17.57 -61.77 -4.71
N ASP A 20 -18.16 -61.07 -5.71
CA ASP A 20 -18.74 -61.74 -6.91
C ASP A 20 -18.56 -60.92 -8.21
N ARG A 21 -18.94 -61.50 -9.37
CA ARG A 21 -18.55 -61.10 -10.75
C ARG A 21 -19.76 -61.04 -11.70
N SER A 22 -19.73 -60.19 -12.76
CA SER A 22 -20.11 -60.63 -14.14
C SER A 22 -19.87 -59.62 -15.29
N HIS A 23 -19.20 -60.15 -16.32
CA HIS A 23 -19.29 -59.94 -17.79
C HIS A 23 -19.93 -58.72 -18.49
N SER A 24 -19.10 -58.08 -19.34
CA SER A 24 -19.24 -57.91 -20.83
C SER A 24 -20.42 -57.09 -21.43
N MET A 25 -20.34 -56.50 -22.64
CA MET A 25 -19.38 -56.68 -23.76
C MET A 25 -19.39 -55.47 -24.73
N ARG A 26 -18.22 -55.08 -25.29
CA ARG A 26 -18.02 -54.23 -26.52
C ARG A 26 -18.60 -52.78 -26.45
N SER A 27 -18.14 -51.83 -27.27
CA SER A 27 -17.25 -51.86 -28.44
C SER A 27 -16.20 -50.73 -28.39
N GLY A 28 -15.14 -50.82 -29.19
CA GLY A 28 -14.05 -49.84 -29.20
C GLY A 28 -14.03 -48.97 -30.47
N VAL A 29 -13.70 -47.68 -30.30
CA VAL A 29 -13.26 -46.79 -31.37
C VAL A 29 -11.87 -46.29 -31.01
N THR A 30 -10.84 -46.81 -31.68
CA THR A 30 -9.45 -46.36 -31.48
C THR A 30 -9.23 -45.03 -32.21
N ARG A 31 -9.07 -43.94 -31.44
CA ARG A 31 -8.34 -42.75 -31.92
C ARG A 31 -6.91 -42.81 -31.39
N SER A 32 -5.97 -42.36 -32.21
CA SER A 32 -4.53 -42.41 -31.94
C SER A 32 -4.14 -41.54 -30.75
N SER A 33 -3.30 -42.09 -29.86
CA SER A 33 -2.67 -41.35 -28.77
C SER A 33 -1.64 -40.35 -29.30
N SER A 34 -2.07 -39.12 -29.55
CA SER A 34 -1.17 -37.95 -29.48
C SER A 34 -0.67 -37.80 -28.05
N SER A 35 0.58 -37.41 -27.87
CA SER A 35 1.22 -37.25 -26.56
C SER A 35 0.49 -36.21 -25.70
N ASN A 36 0.06 -36.60 -24.50
CA ASN A 36 -0.25 -35.63 -23.45
C ASN A 36 1.03 -34.89 -23.07
N ALA A 37 1.16 -33.62 -23.49
CA ALA A 37 1.90 -32.66 -22.70
C ALA A 37 1.17 -32.52 -21.36
N GLY A 38 1.91 -32.49 -20.25
CA GLY A 38 1.31 -32.57 -18.91
C GLY A 38 0.36 -31.42 -18.63
N GLN A 39 -0.89 -31.71 -18.31
CA GLN A 39 -1.76 -30.75 -17.64
C GLN A 39 -1.23 -30.54 -16.22
N SER A 40 -0.93 -29.29 -15.87
CA SER A 40 -0.62 -28.84 -14.52
C SER A 40 -1.87 -28.94 -13.64
N GLN A 41 -2.10 -30.10 -13.05
CA GLN A 41 -3.18 -30.32 -12.08
C GLN A 41 -2.60 -30.24 -10.66
N LEU A 42 -3.35 -29.62 -9.75
CA LEU A 42 -3.03 -29.60 -8.31
C LEU A 42 -3.20 -31.02 -7.74
N THR A 43 -2.11 -31.67 -7.34
CA THR A 43 -2.10 -33.03 -6.79
C THR A 43 -1.78 -33.01 -5.31
N ASP A 44 -2.57 -33.69 -4.49
CA ASP A 44 -2.40 -33.79 -3.02
C ASP A 44 -2.21 -32.43 -2.31
N GLY A 45 -2.80 -31.36 -2.88
CA GLY A 45 -2.72 -30.01 -2.33
C GLY A 45 -1.42 -29.26 -2.62
N ARG A 46 -0.60 -29.69 -3.60
CA ARG A 46 0.58 -28.95 -4.07
C ARG A 46 0.62 -28.87 -5.60
N TRP A 47 1.16 -27.78 -6.13
CA TRP A 47 1.51 -27.67 -7.55
C TRP A 47 2.88 -28.32 -7.80
N GLY A 48 3.05 -29.01 -8.93
CA GLY A 48 4.30 -29.70 -9.24
C GLY A 48 5.43 -28.74 -9.64
N ASP A 49 6.68 -29.13 -9.39
CA ASP A 49 7.89 -28.29 -9.46
C ASP A 49 8.14 -27.59 -10.81
N GLY A 50 7.52 -28.07 -11.90
CA GLY A 50 7.58 -27.47 -13.24
C GLY A 50 6.49 -26.44 -13.55
N THR A 51 5.62 -26.10 -12.61
CA THR A 51 4.44 -25.23 -12.83
C THR A 51 4.85 -23.74 -12.88
N THR A 52 4.12 -22.94 -13.66
CA THR A 52 4.24 -21.46 -13.65
C THR A 52 2.92 -20.78 -13.28
N LEU A 53 2.94 -19.47 -13.02
CA LEU A 53 1.71 -18.67 -12.83
C LEU A 53 0.75 -18.73 -14.03
N VAL A 54 1.29 -18.89 -15.26
CA VAL A 54 0.51 -19.04 -16.49
C VAL A 54 -0.28 -20.36 -16.47
N ASP A 55 0.36 -21.43 -15.99
CA ASP A 55 -0.24 -22.75 -15.88
C ASP A 55 -1.29 -22.82 -14.75
N ILE A 56 -1.03 -22.13 -13.63
CA ILE A 56 -2.00 -21.96 -12.53
C ILE A 56 -3.25 -21.24 -13.03
N LEU A 57 -3.11 -20.07 -13.69
CA LEU A 57 -4.28 -19.34 -14.16
C LEU A 57 -5.06 -20.11 -15.24
N SER A 58 -4.39 -20.77 -16.19
CA SER A 58 -5.08 -21.65 -17.15
C SER A 58 -5.86 -22.77 -16.41
N SER A 59 -5.23 -23.45 -15.45
CA SER A 59 -5.90 -24.49 -14.66
C SER A 59 -7.07 -23.95 -13.84
N ARG A 60 -6.98 -22.74 -13.25
CA ARG A 60 -8.10 -22.11 -12.55
C ARG A 60 -9.23 -21.71 -13.51
N SER A 61 -8.92 -21.24 -14.71
CA SER A 61 -9.92 -20.93 -15.75
C SER A 61 -10.69 -22.17 -16.22
N GLU A 62 -10.05 -23.35 -16.18
CA GLU A 62 -10.67 -24.63 -16.52
C GLU A 62 -11.42 -25.29 -15.33
N THR A 63 -10.94 -25.11 -14.10
CA THR A 63 -11.47 -25.81 -12.90
C THR A 63 -12.45 -24.99 -12.05
N CYS A 64 -12.42 -23.66 -12.14
CA CYS A 64 -13.39 -22.78 -11.49
C CYS A 64 -13.68 -21.51 -12.32
N PRO A 65 -14.12 -21.64 -13.59
CA PRO A 65 -14.26 -20.53 -14.54
C PRO A 65 -15.02 -19.31 -13.99
N GLU A 66 -16.21 -19.54 -13.44
CA GLU A 66 -17.13 -18.48 -12.97
C GLU A 66 -16.84 -17.99 -11.55
N ARG A 67 -15.84 -18.53 -10.85
CA ARG A 67 -15.43 -17.98 -9.55
C ARG A 67 -14.80 -16.61 -9.78
N ILE A 68 -15.24 -15.61 -9.02
CA ILE A 68 -14.60 -14.29 -9.00
C ILE A 68 -13.16 -14.46 -8.48
N ALA A 69 -12.16 -14.09 -9.29
CA ALA A 69 -10.77 -14.03 -8.86
C ALA A 69 -10.53 -12.74 -8.07
N PHE A 70 -11.05 -11.62 -8.58
CA PHE A 70 -10.90 -10.30 -7.94
C PHE A 70 -12.19 -9.48 -8.01
N ARG A 71 -12.46 -8.76 -6.93
CA ARG A 71 -13.34 -7.59 -6.87
C ARG A 71 -12.47 -6.37 -6.59
N PHE A 72 -12.70 -5.25 -7.25
CA PHE A 72 -12.09 -3.97 -6.90
C PHE A 72 -13.18 -3.01 -6.44
N LEU A 73 -13.09 -2.52 -5.20
CA LEU A 73 -14.01 -1.55 -4.62
C LEU A 73 -13.58 -0.14 -5.06
N GLU A 74 -14.45 0.54 -5.79
CA GLU A 74 -14.19 1.88 -6.30
C GLU A 74 -14.71 2.88 -5.25
N ASP A 75 -16.02 2.89 -5.03
CA ASP A 75 -16.70 3.64 -3.95
C ASP A 75 -17.26 2.69 -2.86
N GLU A 76 -18.16 3.18 -1.99
CA GLU A 76 -18.79 2.34 -0.95
C GLU A 76 -19.92 1.44 -1.50
N SER A 77 -20.45 1.76 -2.68
CA SER A 77 -21.58 1.06 -3.31
C SER A 77 -21.26 0.47 -4.69
N ASP A 78 -20.06 0.71 -5.25
CA ASP A 78 -19.69 0.27 -6.59
C ASP A 78 -18.40 -0.56 -6.58
N SER A 79 -18.38 -1.62 -7.38
CA SER A 79 -17.24 -2.51 -7.50
C SER A 79 -17.20 -3.26 -8.84
N THR A 80 -16.10 -3.13 -9.58
CA THR A 80 -15.81 -3.99 -10.72
C THR A 80 -15.36 -5.38 -10.25
N THR A 81 -15.67 -6.42 -11.03
CA THR A 81 -15.29 -7.82 -10.72
C THR A 81 -14.79 -8.55 -11.95
N ILE A 82 -13.96 -9.58 -11.74
CA ILE A 82 -13.47 -10.45 -12.82
C ILE A 82 -13.39 -11.91 -12.36
N SER A 83 -13.94 -12.82 -13.17
CA SER A 83 -13.86 -14.27 -12.94
C SER A 83 -12.54 -14.87 -13.43
N TYR A 84 -12.18 -16.07 -12.98
CA TYR A 84 -10.96 -16.75 -13.46
C TYR A 84 -10.97 -16.97 -14.98
N PHE A 85 -12.14 -17.27 -15.57
CA PHE A 85 -12.29 -17.37 -17.03
C PHE A 85 -12.12 -16.02 -17.73
N ALA A 86 -12.73 -14.96 -17.21
CA ALA A 86 -12.59 -13.62 -17.78
C ALA A 86 -11.14 -13.09 -17.68
N LEU A 87 -10.46 -13.36 -16.56
CA LEU A 87 -9.08 -12.96 -16.31
C LEU A 87 -8.08 -13.67 -17.23
N ASP A 88 -8.20 -14.98 -17.39
CA ASP A 88 -7.39 -15.76 -18.34
C ASP A 88 -7.60 -15.27 -19.79
N ARG A 89 -8.87 -15.07 -20.19
CA ARG A 89 -9.23 -14.57 -21.51
C ARG A 89 -8.65 -13.18 -21.79
N ALA A 90 -8.68 -12.28 -20.81
CA ALA A 90 -8.10 -10.95 -20.90
C ALA A 90 -6.57 -11.00 -21.01
N ALA A 91 -5.91 -11.77 -20.12
CA ALA A 91 -4.47 -11.97 -20.14
C ALA A 91 -3.99 -12.54 -21.50
N ARG A 92 -4.69 -13.55 -22.05
CA ARG A 92 -4.39 -14.10 -23.39
C ARG A 92 -4.55 -13.07 -24.52
N ARG A 93 -5.50 -12.14 -24.43
CA ARG A 93 -5.70 -11.08 -25.44
C ARG A 93 -4.58 -10.05 -25.39
N ILE A 94 -4.29 -9.52 -24.20
CA ILE A 94 -3.16 -8.60 -23.99
C ILE A 94 -1.85 -9.27 -24.42
N ALA A 95 -1.65 -10.55 -24.09
CA ALA A 95 -0.49 -11.33 -24.52
C ALA A 95 -0.39 -11.50 -26.05
N ALA A 96 -1.51 -11.78 -26.74
CA ALA A 96 -1.54 -11.83 -28.20
C ALA A 96 -1.20 -10.48 -28.84
N GLY A 97 -1.61 -9.37 -28.20
CA GLY A 97 -1.24 -8.02 -28.58
C GLY A 97 0.26 -7.74 -28.39
N LEU A 98 0.80 -8.01 -27.20
CA LEU A 98 2.22 -7.86 -26.88
C LEU A 98 3.11 -8.68 -27.83
N GLN A 99 2.74 -9.92 -28.16
CA GLN A 99 3.43 -10.78 -29.13
C GLN A 99 3.45 -10.26 -30.57
N GLN A 100 2.84 -9.11 -30.86
CA GLN A 100 2.91 -8.39 -32.14
C GLN A 100 3.68 -7.06 -32.06
N GLN A 101 4.03 -6.60 -30.85
CA GLN A 101 4.67 -5.29 -30.61
C GLN A 101 6.05 -5.41 -29.95
N VAL A 102 6.30 -6.46 -29.17
CA VAL A 102 7.57 -6.70 -28.47
C VAL A 102 8.03 -8.16 -28.62
N GLU A 103 9.34 -8.37 -28.62
CA GLU A 103 9.95 -9.70 -28.72
C GLU A 103 9.81 -10.48 -27.39
N PRO A 104 9.63 -11.81 -27.41
CA PRO A 104 9.70 -12.65 -26.21
C PRO A 104 11.03 -12.48 -25.47
N GLY A 105 11.01 -12.43 -24.14
CA GLY A 105 12.17 -12.15 -23.30
C GLY A 105 12.59 -10.68 -23.20
N SER A 106 11.91 -9.77 -23.91
CA SER A 106 11.99 -8.32 -23.65
C SER A 106 11.30 -7.96 -22.32
N SER A 107 11.38 -6.69 -21.92
CA SER A 107 10.72 -6.17 -20.71
C SER A 107 9.73 -5.05 -21.02
N VAL A 108 8.65 -4.98 -20.24
CA VAL A 108 7.57 -4.00 -20.38
C VAL A 108 7.25 -3.36 -19.03
N ALA A 109 7.24 -2.03 -18.98
CA ALA A 109 6.87 -1.29 -17.78
C ALA A 109 5.35 -1.17 -17.66
N LEU A 110 4.81 -1.41 -16.46
CA LEU A 110 3.38 -1.36 -16.17
C LEU A 110 3.08 -0.08 -15.38
N VAL A 111 2.40 0.88 -16.01
CA VAL A 111 2.08 2.19 -15.42
C VAL A 111 0.56 2.33 -15.31
N PHE A 112 0.00 1.85 -14.20
CA PHE A 112 -1.45 1.74 -14.00
C PHE A 112 -1.92 2.40 -12.70
N PRO A 113 -3.07 3.08 -12.68
CA PRO A 113 -3.76 3.36 -11.42
C PRO A 113 -4.18 2.04 -10.74
N PRO A 114 -4.46 2.03 -9.42
CA PRO A 114 -5.02 0.87 -8.74
C PRO A 114 -6.34 0.45 -9.41
N GLY A 115 -6.46 -0.82 -9.81
CA GLY A 115 -7.60 -1.37 -10.53
C GLY A 115 -7.30 -2.73 -11.16
N LEU A 116 -8.30 -3.33 -11.80
CA LEU A 116 -8.18 -4.67 -12.40
C LEU A 116 -7.29 -4.70 -13.66
N ASP A 117 -7.12 -3.57 -14.36
CA ASP A 117 -6.33 -3.49 -15.59
C ASP A 117 -4.84 -3.77 -15.39
N PHE A 118 -4.30 -3.38 -14.23
CA PHE A 118 -2.95 -3.76 -13.83
C PHE A 118 -2.79 -5.29 -13.76
N ILE A 119 -3.78 -5.98 -13.18
CA ILE A 119 -3.74 -7.44 -12.97
C ILE A 119 -3.85 -8.17 -14.30
N LYS A 120 -4.82 -7.78 -15.16
CA LYS A 120 -4.95 -8.28 -16.54
C LYS A 120 -3.65 -8.10 -17.32
N SER A 121 -3.00 -6.94 -17.19
CA SER A 121 -1.79 -6.58 -17.94
C SER A 121 -0.52 -7.25 -17.42
N PHE A 122 -0.37 -7.39 -16.10
CA PHE A 122 0.72 -8.15 -15.47
C PHE A 122 0.69 -9.61 -15.93
N LEU A 123 -0.47 -10.27 -15.81
CA LEU A 123 -0.66 -11.65 -16.29
C LEU A 123 -0.49 -11.74 -17.81
N GLY A 124 -0.94 -10.73 -18.56
CA GLY A 124 -0.70 -10.62 -20.00
C GLY A 124 0.78 -10.61 -20.39
N CYS A 125 1.65 -9.97 -19.62
CA CYS A 125 3.10 -10.02 -19.84
C CYS A 125 3.65 -11.44 -19.61
N LEU A 126 3.25 -12.11 -18.53
CA LEU A 126 3.66 -13.48 -18.24
C LEU A 126 3.20 -14.46 -19.33
N TYR A 127 1.95 -14.33 -19.79
CA TYR A 127 1.41 -15.10 -20.91
C TYR A 127 2.10 -14.77 -22.24
N ALA A 128 2.61 -13.55 -22.42
CA ALA A 128 3.40 -13.16 -23.59
C ALA A 128 4.83 -13.72 -23.57
N GLY A 129 5.34 -14.17 -22.41
CA GLY A 129 6.76 -14.48 -22.20
C GLY A 129 7.63 -13.22 -22.10
N VAL A 130 7.08 -12.15 -21.51
CA VAL A 130 7.67 -10.82 -21.42
C VAL A 130 7.86 -10.43 -19.95
N LEU A 131 9.03 -9.89 -19.62
CA LEU A 131 9.43 -9.52 -18.26
C LEU A 131 8.65 -8.28 -17.80
N ALA A 132 7.70 -8.47 -16.88
CA ALA A 132 6.91 -7.37 -16.34
C ALA A 132 7.76 -6.46 -15.43
N ILE A 133 7.52 -5.15 -15.46
CA ILE A 133 8.11 -4.20 -14.51
C ILE A 133 6.98 -3.36 -13.89
N PRO A 134 6.37 -3.80 -12.77
CA PRO A 134 5.44 -3.00 -11.98
C PRO A 134 6.10 -1.68 -11.56
N ALA A 135 5.53 -0.55 -11.99
CA ALA A 135 6.07 0.78 -11.69
C ALA A 135 5.05 1.64 -10.93
N THR A 136 5.55 2.64 -10.19
CA THR A 136 4.71 3.61 -9.50
C THR A 136 3.98 4.50 -10.50
N TYR A 137 2.65 4.50 -10.47
CA TYR A 137 1.82 5.43 -11.24
C TYR A 137 2.19 6.89 -10.91
N PRO A 138 2.60 7.70 -11.90
CA PRO A 138 3.00 9.09 -11.67
C PRO A 138 1.78 9.98 -11.39
N LYS A 139 1.96 11.01 -10.56
CA LYS A 139 0.92 12.03 -10.34
C LYS A 139 0.73 12.80 -11.68
N PRO A 140 -0.50 12.94 -12.22
CA PRO A 140 -0.73 13.64 -13.49
C PRO A 140 -0.09 15.03 -13.54
N LYS A 141 0.41 15.42 -14.71
CA LYS A 141 1.14 16.69 -14.97
C LYS A 141 2.44 16.89 -14.16
N ARG A 142 2.90 15.94 -13.32
CA ARG A 142 4.17 16.04 -12.59
C ARG A 142 5.19 14.99 -13.07
N PRO A 143 6.46 15.39 -13.31
CA PRO A 143 7.58 14.45 -13.44
C PRO A 143 7.64 13.48 -12.25
N SER A 144 7.87 12.20 -12.53
CA SER A 144 8.14 11.19 -11.50
C SER A 144 9.58 10.73 -11.65
N ALA A 145 10.49 11.33 -10.88
CA ALA A 145 11.91 10.98 -10.89
C ALA A 145 12.13 9.47 -10.68
N ARG A 146 11.31 8.85 -9.80
CA ARG A 146 11.32 7.40 -9.57
C ARG A 146 10.92 6.58 -10.79
N LEU A 147 9.90 7.00 -11.55
CA LEU A 147 9.52 6.32 -12.80
C LEU A 147 10.63 6.46 -13.85
N SER A 148 11.20 7.65 -14.00
CA SER A 148 12.29 7.90 -14.94
C SER A 148 13.53 7.05 -14.63
N ALA A 149 13.95 7.00 -13.37
CA ALA A 149 15.09 6.18 -12.95
C ALA A 149 14.82 4.67 -13.11
N ILE A 150 13.59 4.19 -12.88
CA ILE A 150 13.20 2.80 -13.18
C ILE A 150 13.30 2.49 -14.68
N VAL A 151 12.83 3.40 -15.55
CA VAL A 151 12.90 3.23 -17.01
C VAL A 151 14.35 3.31 -17.52
N GLU A 152 15.19 4.16 -16.94
CA GLU A 152 16.61 4.29 -17.31
C GLU A 152 17.47 3.05 -16.94
N ASP A 153 17.23 2.46 -15.75
CA ASP A 153 17.91 1.25 -15.26
C ASP A 153 17.37 -0.03 -15.95
N ALA A 154 16.04 -0.15 -16.11
CA ALA A 154 15.40 -1.34 -16.68
C ALA A 154 15.42 -1.40 -18.22
N ARG A 155 15.35 -0.24 -18.87
CA ARG A 155 15.23 -0.03 -20.34
C ARG A 155 14.15 -0.91 -20.99
N PRO A 156 12.87 -0.73 -20.59
CA PRO A 156 11.75 -1.48 -21.16
C PRO A 156 11.62 -1.21 -22.67
N SER A 157 11.19 -2.23 -23.42
CA SER A 157 10.91 -2.13 -24.85
C SER A 157 9.57 -1.46 -25.15
N ALA A 158 8.65 -1.43 -24.18
CA ALA A 158 7.41 -0.66 -24.22
C ALA A 158 6.93 -0.28 -22.81
N VAL A 159 6.10 0.75 -22.72
CA VAL A 159 5.31 1.07 -21.51
C VAL A 159 3.86 0.70 -21.78
N LEU A 160 3.28 -0.18 -20.96
CA LEU A 160 1.89 -0.60 -21.03
C LEU A 160 1.10 0.11 -19.93
N ALA A 161 -0.02 0.72 -20.31
CA ALA A 161 -0.92 1.48 -19.43
C ALA A 161 -2.35 1.44 -19.98
N THR A 162 -3.36 1.90 -19.23
CA THR A 162 -4.70 2.06 -19.82
C THR A 162 -4.74 3.21 -20.81
N ARG A 163 -5.68 3.19 -21.76
CA ARG A 163 -5.80 4.19 -22.82
C ARG A 163 -5.83 5.62 -22.27
N ARG A 164 -6.64 5.87 -21.24
CA ARG A 164 -6.70 7.17 -20.55
C ARG A 164 -5.34 7.63 -20.00
N VAL A 165 -4.47 6.70 -19.59
CA VAL A 165 -3.13 7.01 -19.09
C VAL A 165 -2.16 7.29 -20.25
N VAL A 166 -2.26 6.55 -21.36
CA VAL A 166 -1.52 6.86 -22.60
C VAL A 166 -1.91 8.26 -23.09
N ASP A 167 -3.20 8.57 -23.20
CA ASP A 167 -3.71 9.87 -23.64
C ASP A 167 -3.30 11.03 -22.69
N LEU A 168 -3.15 10.76 -21.38
CA LEU A 168 -2.74 11.77 -20.38
C LEU A 168 -1.23 11.99 -20.25
N ILE A 169 -0.40 10.99 -20.63
CA ILE A 169 1.04 10.98 -20.32
C ILE A 169 1.92 10.93 -21.58
N GLY A 170 1.47 10.28 -22.66
CA GLY A 170 2.25 10.07 -23.89
C GLY A 170 2.73 11.38 -24.54
N ASP A 171 1.85 12.38 -24.62
CA ASP A 171 2.18 13.72 -25.16
C ASP A 171 2.78 14.69 -24.11
N SER A 172 3.04 14.21 -22.88
CA SER A 172 3.47 15.07 -21.78
C SER A 172 5.00 15.23 -21.67
N ALA A 173 5.42 16.21 -20.87
CA ALA A 173 6.83 16.37 -20.50
C ALA A 173 7.42 15.14 -19.77
N VAL A 174 6.58 14.24 -19.23
CA VAL A 174 7.04 12.98 -18.64
C VAL A 174 7.56 12.04 -19.74
N SER A 175 6.85 11.88 -20.86
CA SER A 175 7.29 10.98 -21.96
C SER A 175 8.65 11.39 -22.52
N ASN A 176 8.87 12.70 -22.68
CA ASN A 176 10.16 13.27 -23.09
C ASN A 176 11.31 12.97 -22.11
N GLN A 177 11.03 12.74 -20.82
CA GLN A 177 12.04 12.34 -19.83
C GLN A 177 12.31 10.82 -19.81
N LEU A 178 11.40 10.01 -20.36
CA LEU A 178 11.54 8.55 -20.42
C LEU A 178 12.32 8.07 -21.67
N GLY A 179 12.69 8.99 -22.56
CA GLY A 179 13.46 8.67 -23.78
C GLY A 179 12.63 8.17 -24.96
N ASP A 180 11.37 8.60 -25.05
CA ASP A 180 10.40 8.20 -26.10
C ASP A 180 10.18 6.67 -26.20
N PRO A 181 9.80 5.99 -25.10
CA PRO A 181 9.47 4.56 -25.14
C PRO A 181 8.11 4.35 -25.82
N THR A 182 7.95 3.24 -26.54
CA THR A 182 6.66 2.91 -27.18
C THR A 182 5.57 2.70 -26.12
N TRP A 183 4.61 3.62 -26.06
CA TRP A 183 3.42 3.49 -25.21
C TRP A 183 2.38 2.58 -25.87
N LEU A 184 1.84 1.63 -25.10
CA LEU A 184 0.80 0.69 -25.52
C LEU A 184 -0.41 0.82 -24.59
N SER A 185 -1.60 0.83 -25.18
CA SER A 185 -2.88 0.82 -24.47
C SER A 185 -3.31 -0.62 -24.18
N SER A 186 -3.46 -0.99 -22.90
CA SER A 186 -3.97 -2.31 -22.51
C SER A 186 -5.36 -2.59 -23.06
N ASP A 187 -6.20 -1.55 -23.13
CA ASP A 187 -7.57 -1.58 -23.61
C ASP A 187 -7.60 -1.95 -25.10
N ASP A 188 -6.73 -1.34 -25.91
CA ASP A 188 -6.65 -1.62 -27.35
C ASP A 188 -6.08 -3.03 -27.62
N LEU A 189 -5.16 -3.52 -26.78
CA LEU A 189 -4.66 -4.90 -26.87
C LEU A 189 -5.71 -5.94 -26.41
N GLU A 190 -6.53 -5.63 -25.40
CA GLU A 190 -7.59 -6.52 -24.91
C GLU A 190 -8.83 -6.54 -25.82
N ALA A 191 -9.20 -5.38 -26.37
CA ALA A 191 -10.35 -5.24 -27.26
C ALA A 191 -10.22 -6.02 -28.58
N ASN A 192 -8.99 -6.36 -28.99
CA ASN A 192 -8.73 -7.09 -30.21
C ASN A 192 -9.50 -8.44 -30.24
N PRO A 193 -10.45 -8.64 -31.18
CA PRO A 193 -11.26 -9.85 -31.22
C PRO A 193 -10.48 -11.09 -31.66
N HIS A 194 -9.33 -10.91 -32.33
CA HIS A 194 -8.54 -11.99 -32.90
C HIS A 194 -7.33 -12.34 -32.04
N SER A 195 -7.57 -12.94 -30.86
CA SER A 195 -6.50 -13.50 -30.04
C SER A 195 -5.86 -14.72 -30.71
N ASN A 196 -4.77 -14.49 -31.43
CA ASN A 196 -3.87 -15.52 -31.95
C ASN A 196 -2.71 -15.79 -30.96
N TRP A 197 -3.00 -15.80 -29.65
CA TRP A 197 -2.00 -16.03 -28.60
C TRP A 197 -1.25 -17.34 -28.82
N LYS A 198 0.08 -17.28 -28.76
CA LYS A 198 0.96 -18.45 -28.79
C LYS A 198 1.45 -18.70 -27.38
N LYS A 199 1.14 -19.87 -26.81
CA LYS A 199 1.69 -20.27 -25.50
C LYS A 199 3.21 -20.33 -25.59
N GLN A 200 3.88 -19.57 -24.74
CA GLN A 200 5.33 -19.59 -24.60
C GLN A 200 5.78 -20.73 -23.69
N ASN A 201 7.00 -21.22 -23.89
CA ASN A 201 7.60 -22.29 -23.09
C ASN A 201 8.30 -21.75 -21.84
N VAL A 202 7.57 -20.99 -21.02
CA VAL A 202 8.07 -20.40 -19.77
C VAL A 202 8.49 -21.50 -18.79
N GLN A 203 9.68 -21.37 -18.20
CA GLN A 203 10.21 -22.28 -17.18
C GLN A 203 10.16 -21.63 -15.78
N PRO A 204 10.17 -22.41 -14.69
CA PRO A 204 10.31 -21.87 -13.33
C PRO A 204 11.57 -21.02 -13.12
N SER A 205 12.65 -21.28 -13.87
CA SER A 205 13.89 -20.49 -13.85
C SER A 205 13.76 -19.08 -14.44
N ASP A 206 12.71 -18.84 -15.24
CA ASP A 206 12.61 -17.62 -16.04
C ASP A 206 12.08 -16.45 -15.20
N LEU A 207 12.59 -15.25 -15.48
CA LEU A 207 12.19 -14.04 -14.78
C LEU A 207 10.75 -13.67 -15.13
N ALA A 208 9.90 -13.61 -14.11
CA ALA A 208 8.50 -13.20 -14.23
C ALA A 208 8.38 -11.67 -14.20
N PHE A 209 9.05 -11.03 -13.24
CA PHE A 209 9.02 -9.58 -13.10
C PHE A 209 10.29 -9.00 -12.43
N LEU A 210 10.50 -7.70 -12.62
CA LEU A 210 11.45 -6.92 -11.82
C LEU A 210 10.69 -6.18 -10.71
N GLN A 211 10.89 -6.58 -9.45
CA GLN A 211 10.40 -5.81 -8.31
C GLN A 211 11.38 -4.66 -8.04
N TYR A 212 11.04 -3.45 -8.45
CA TYR A 212 11.84 -2.28 -8.09
C TYR A 212 11.63 -1.91 -6.63
N THR A 213 12.62 -2.22 -5.79
CA THR A 213 12.56 -1.91 -4.37
C THR A 213 12.66 -0.41 -4.16
N SER A 214 12.23 0.03 -2.99
CA SER A 214 12.39 1.39 -2.46
C SER A 214 13.86 1.75 -2.13
N GLY A 215 14.81 1.11 -2.83
CA GLY A 215 16.09 1.70 -3.24
C GLY A 215 15.93 3.13 -3.72
N SER A 216 16.99 3.91 -3.55
CA SER A 216 16.98 5.37 -3.63
C SER A 216 16.36 5.91 -4.92
N THR A 217 15.76 7.10 -4.82
CA THR A 217 15.14 7.79 -5.98
C THR A 217 16.14 8.03 -7.12
N LYS A 218 17.44 7.95 -6.83
CA LYS A 218 18.57 8.16 -7.76
C LYS A 218 19.39 6.88 -8.07
N ASP A 219 19.14 5.76 -7.39
CA ASP A 219 19.71 4.43 -7.69
C ASP A 219 18.69 3.29 -7.41
N PRO A 220 17.60 3.20 -8.20
CA PRO A 220 16.56 2.21 -7.99
C PRO A 220 17.04 0.80 -8.37
N ARG A 221 16.61 -0.21 -7.61
CA ARG A 221 17.12 -1.59 -7.74
C ARG A 221 16.03 -2.56 -8.15
N GLY A 222 16.10 -3.04 -9.39
CA GLY A 222 15.17 -4.05 -9.92
C GLY A 222 15.56 -5.45 -9.48
N VAL A 223 14.91 -5.98 -8.45
CA VAL A 223 15.12 -7.37 -7.99
C VAL A 223 14.55 -8.34 -9.03
N MET A 224 15.35 -9.31 -9.44
CA MET A 224 15.04 -10.26 -10.50
C MET A 224 14.28 -11.47 -9.95
N VAL A 225 12.95 -11.41 -9.97
CA VAL A 225 12.06 -12.44 -9.40
C VAL A 225 11.64 -13.44 -10.49
N SER A 226 11.96 -14.73 -10.29
CA SER A 226 11.58 -15.81 -11.20
C SER A 226 10.24 -16.47 -10.86
N HIS A 227 9.65 -17.19 -11.82
CA HIS A 227 8.43 -17.95 -11.59
C HIS A 227 8.55 -18.96 -10.43
N GLY A 228 9.70 -19.64 -10.30
CA GLY A 228 9.99 -20.58 -9.22
C GLY A 228 10.14 -19.88 -7.87
N ASN A 229 10.74 -18.68 -7.83
CA ASN A 229 10.79 -17.89 -6.60
C ASN A 229 9.39 -17.52 -6.10
N ILE A 230 8.50 -17.13 -7.01
CA ILE A 230 7.10 -16.85 -6.68
C ILE A 230 6.40 -18.11 -6.16
N LEU A 231 6.45 -19.23 -6.88
CA LEU A 231 5.72 -20.43 -6.46
C LEU A 231 6.23 -20.99 -5.11
N GLN A 232 7.54 -20.92 -4.81
CA GLN A 232 8.04 -21.25 -3.47
C GLN A 232 7.43 -20.30 -2.42
N ASN A 233 7.45 -18.98 -2.67
CA ASN A 233 7.01 -18.01 -1.67
C ASN A 233 5.48 -18.00 -1.44
N LEU A 234 4.69 -18.28 -2.48
CA LEU A 234 3.24 -18.52 -2.33
C LEU A 234 2.97 -19.79 -1.51
N GLU A 235 3.73 -20.87 -1.71
CA GLU A 235 3.63 -22.05 -0.82
C GLU A 235 4.08 -21.75 0.61
N MET A 236 5.09 -20.88 0.82
CA MET A 236 5.49 -20.41 2.16
C MET A 236 4.36 -19.63 2.84
N ILE A 237 3.69 -18.73 2.10
CA ILE A 237 2.55 -17.94 2.60
C ILE A 237 1.40 -18.89 2.92
N ARG A 238 1.04 -19.79 1.99
CA ARG A 238 -0.02 -20.78 2.18
C ARG A 238 0.21 -21.66 3.41
N GLN A 239 1.42 -22.16 3.63
CA GLN A 239 1.74 -22.96 4.82
C GLN A 239 1.79 -22.11 6.10
N GLY A 240 2.45 -20.95 6.06
CA GLY A 240 2.59 -20.05 7.21
C GLY A 240 1.25 -19.52 7.72
N PHE A 241 0.39 -19.07 6.81
CA PHE A 241 -0.98 -18.60 7.11
C PHE A 241 -1.99 -19.76 7.27
N GLN A 242 -1.57 -21.02 7.03
CA GLN A 242 -2.40 -22.23 7.04
C GLN A 242 -3.61 -22.17 6.09
N LEU A 243 -3.44 -21.54 4.92
CA LEU A 243 -4.46 -21.41 3.88
C LEU A 243 -4.74 -22.73 3.15
N SER A 244 -5.95 -22.85 2.64
CA SER A 244 -6.54 -24.08 2.10
C SER A 244 -6.88 -23.93 0.61
N HIS A 245 -6.49 -24.93 -0.18
CA HIS A 245 -6.96 -25.07 -1.55
C HIS A 245 -8.45 -25.47 -1.65
N HIS A 246 -9.09 -25.83 -0.53
CA HIS A 246 -10.49 -26.23 -0.50
C HIS A 246 -11.42 -25.02 -0.32
N VAL A 247 -11.96 -24.58 -1.45
CA VAL A 247 -13.15 -23.70 -1.58
C VAL A 247 -12.97 -22.26 -1.07
N GLY A 248 -12.65 -21.35 -2.00
CA GLY A 248 -13.22 -20.00 -2.02
C GLY A 248 -12.89 -19.09 -0.83
N GLN A 249 -11.72 -19.24 -0.19
CA GLN A 249 -11.26 -18.29 0.82
C GLN A 249 -11.22 -16.87 0.24
N VAL A 250 -11.76 -15.92 1.00
CA VAL A 250 -11.81 -14.49 0.63
C VAL A 250 -10.71 -13.74 1.36
N GLY A 251 -9.87 -13.02 0.63
CA GLY A 251 -8.93 -12.05 1.17
C GLY A 251 -9.41 -10.62 0.97
N VAL A 252 -8.94 -9.68 1.80
CA VAL A 252 -9.05 -8.24 1.56
C VAL A 252 -7.66 -7.62 1.51
N CYS A 253 -7.38 -6.80 0.49
CA CYS A 253 -6.08 -6.14 0.34
C CYS A 253 -6.22 -4.71 -0.22
N TRP A 254 -5.74 -3.72 0.53
CA TRP A 254 -5.64 -2.32 0.11
C TRP A 254 -4.20 -1.93 -0.30
N LEU A 255 -3.24 -2.86 -0.18
CA LEU A 255 -1.82 -2.60 -0.36
C LEU A 255 -1.46 -2.33 -1.85
N PRO A 256 -0.40 -1.56 -2.15
CA PRO A 256 -0.06 -1.22 -3.52
C PRO A 256 0.37 -2.43 -4.34
N ALA A 257 -0.26 -2.67 -5.50
CA ALA A 257 0.03 -3.79 -6.39
C ALA A 257 1.41 -3.70 -7.11
N TYR A 258 2.15 -2.60 -6.93
CA TYR A 258 3.56 -2.45 -7.35
C TYR A 258 4.56 -2.73 -6.20
N HIS A 259 4.08 -3.17 -5.04
CA HIS A 259 4.90 -3.60 -3.89
C HIS A 259 4.70 -5.11 -3.67
N ASP A 260 5.75 -5.79 -3.21
CA ASP A 260 5.77 -7.24 -2.98
C ASP A 260 4.56 -7.76 -2.18
N MET A 261 4.23 -7.16 -1.04
CA MET A 261 3.14 -7.56 -0.14
C MET A 261 1.75 -7.39 -0.76
N GLY A 262 1.56 -6.39 -1.62
CA GLY A 262 0.31 -6.20 -2.36
C GLY A 262 0.19 -7.10 -3.59
N LEU A 263 1.30 -7.31 -4.31
CA LEU A 263 1.34 -8.15 -5.51
C LEU A 263 1.32 -9.65 -5.15
N ILE A 264 2.32 -10.12 -4.43
CA ILE A 264 2.50 -11.55 -4.13
C ILE A 264 1.46 -11.98 -3.09
N GLY A 265 1.43 -11.35 -1.93
CA GLY A 265 0.50 -11.70 -0.84
C GLY A 265 -0.96 -11.31 -1.11
N GLY A 266 -1.21 -10.14 -1.72
CA GLY A 266 -2.56 -9.65 -1.97
C GLY A 266 -3.24 -10.21 -3.23
N ILE A 267 -2.48 -10.43 -4.31
CA ILE A 267 -3.05 -10.77 -5.64
C ILE A 267 -2.68 -12.20 -6.05
N LEU A 268 -1.40 -12.58 -6.02
CA LEU A 268 -0.94 -13.87 -6.55
C LEU A 268 -1.27 -15.06 -5.63
N GLU A 269 -1.28 -14.87 -4.31
CA GLU A 269 -1.68 -15.91 -3.35
C GLU A 269 -3.12 -16.40 -3.59
N SER A 270 -4.07 -15.48 -3.81
CA SER A 270 -5.46 -15.86 -4.13
C SER A 270 -5.56 -16.69 -5.42
N LEU A 271 -4.74 -16.41 -6.44
CA LEU A 271 -4.67 -17.24 -7.65
C LEU A 271 -4.10 -18.64 -7.34
N TYR A 272 -3.04 -18.69 -6.52
CA TYR A 272 -2.37 -19.91 -6.09
C TYR A 272 -3.31 -20.84 -5.32
N ILE A 273 -4.07 -20.31 -4.34
CA ILE A 273 -5.06 -21.10 -3.59
C ILE A 273 -6.38 -21.32 -4.34
N GLY A 274 -6.72 -20.44 -5.30
CA GLY A 274 -8.00 -20.45 -6.02
C GLY A 274 -9.13 -19.73 -5.27
N GLY A 275 -8.78 -18.74 -4.45
CA GLY A 275 -9.68 -17.91 -3.66
C GLY A 275 -10.15 -16.68 -4.42
N THR A 276 -10.53 -15.64 -3.67
CA THR A 276 -10.98 -14.34 -4.19
C THR A 276 -10.34 -13.22 -3.37
N THR A 277 -9.67 -12.24 -3.97
CA THR A 277 -9.30 -11.00 -3.23
C THR A 277 -10.28 -9.88 -3.53
N VAL A 278 -10.77 -9.24 -2.48
CA VAL A 278 -11.43 -7.92 -2.56
C VAL A 278 -10.36 -6.85 -2.36
N LEU A 279 -10.18 -6.06 -3.40
CA LEU A 279 -9.16 -5.03 -3.52
C LEU A 279 -9.76 -3.65 -3.33
N MET A 280 -8.98 -2.71 -2.81
CA MET A 280 -9.27 -1.28 -2.88
C MET A 280 -7.96 -0.51 -3.08
N SER A 281 -8.03 0.77 -3.43
CA SER A 281 -6.82 1.59 -3.51
C SER A 281 -6.22 1.87 -2.11
N PRO A 282 -4.89 2.02 -1.97
CA PRO A 282 -4.28 2.48 -0.72
C PRO A 282 -4.81 3.85 -0.29
N LEU A 283 -5.15 4.69 -1.27
CA LEU A 283 -5.77 6.00 -1.14
C LEU A 283 -7.13 5.91 -0.41
N ALA A 284 -8.01 5.02 -0.85
CA ALA A 284 -9.31 4.79 -0.21
C ALA A 284 -9.18 4.35 1.27
N PHE A 285 -8.20 3.50 1.59
CA PHE A 285 -7.90 3.12 2.97
C PHE A 285 -7.38 4.30 3.81
N LEU A 286 -6.40 5.05 3.32
CA LEU A 286 -5.78 6.16 4.04
C LEU A 286 -6.76 7.34 4.29
N GLN A 287 -7.67 7.58 3.35
CA GLN A 287 -8.78 8.53 3.51
C GLN A 287 -9.77 8.06 4.56
N ARG A 288 -10.29 6.83 4.44
CA ARG A 288 -11.37 6.30 5.30
C ARG A 288 -11.08 4.85 5.75
N PRO A 289 -10.29 4.66 6.84
CA PRO A 289 -9.87 3.33 7.29
C PRO A 289 -11.01 2.37 7.67
N SER A 290 -12.21 2.89 7.95
CA SER A 290 -13.42 2.09 8.19
C SER A 290 -13.85 1.26 6.96
N ARG A 291 -13.52 1.69 5.73
CA ARG A 291 -13.75 0.89 4.50
C ARG A 291 -13.01 -0.46 4.55
N TRP A 292 -11.84 -0.54 5.19
CA TRP A 292 -11.09 -1.80 5.33
C TRP A 292 -11.81 -2.81 6.22
N LEU A 293 -12.23 -2.39 7.42
CA LEU A 293 -12.94 -3.25 8.38
C LEU A 293 -14.34 -3.63 7.87
N ARG A 294 -15.01 -2.72 7.15
CA ARG A 294 -16.29 -2.99 6.48
C ARG A 294 -16.14 -3.99 5.34
N ALA A 295 -15.13 -3.87 4.47
CA ALA A 295 -14.87 -4.84 3.41
C ALA A 295 -14.51 -6.25 3.94
N ILE A 296 -13.87 -6.35 5.11
CA ILE A 296 -13.64 -7.64 5.81
C ILE A 296 -14.96 -8.24 6.26
N SER A 297 -15.82 -7.46 6.91
CA SER A 297 -17.15 -7.87 7.38
C SER A 297 -18.06 -8.32 6.22
N ASP A 298 -18.27 -7.45 5.25
CA ASP A 298 -19.31 -7.57 4.22
C ASP A 298 -18.98 -8.67 3.18
N HIS A 299 -17.73 -9.13 3.15
CA HIS A 299 -17.27 -10.24 2.31
C HIS A 299 -16.71 -11.42 3.10
N ARG A 300 -16.82 -11.39 4.44
CA ARG A 300 -16.36 -12.42 5.39
C ARG A 300 -14.91 -12.86 5.14
N ALA A 301 -14.01 -11.89 5.01
CA ALA A 301 -12.63 -12.13 4.60
C ALA A 301 -11.80 -12.79 5.70
N VAL A 302 -11.19 -13.94 5.37
CA VAL A 302 -10.38 -14.73 6.31
C VAL A 302 -8.96 -14.20 6.45
N VAL A 303 -8.42 -13.57 5.41
CA VAL A 303 -7.05 -13.03 5.38
C VAL A 303 -7.04 -11.56 5.00
N SER A 304 -6.39 -10.75 5.83
CA SER A 304 -6.10 -9.34 5.54
C SER A 304 -5.00 -8.82 6.46
N GLY A 305 -4.35 -7.72 6.10
CA GLY A 305 -3.22 -7.20 6.87
C GLY A 305 -2.51 -6.05 6.16
N GLY A 306 -1.38 -5.66 6.74
CA GLY A 306 -0.55 -4.56 6.26
C GLY A 306 0.50 -4.16 7.30
N PRO A 307 1.23 -3.06 7.08
CA PRO A 307 2.23 -2.59 8.03
C PRO A 307 1.62 -2.13 9.36
N ASN A 308 2.41 -2.10 10.43
CA ASN A 308 1.95 -1.85 11.81
C ASN A 308 1.12 -0.54 11.94
N PHE A 309 1.48 0.53 11.23
CA PHE A 309 0.77 1.80 11.23
C PHE A 309 -0.70 1.68 10.79
N ALA A 310 -1.06 0.69 9.98
CA ALA A 310 -2.44 0.53 9.50
C ALA A 310 -3.40 0.24 10.66
N PHE A 311 -2.96 -0.55 11.62
CA PHE A 311 -3.72 -0.87 12.84
C PHE A 311 -3.83 0.35 13.77
N GLU A 312 -2.77 1.18 13.88
CA GLU A 312 -2.85 2.47 14.59
C GLU A 312 -3.79 3.46 13.89
N LEU A 313 -3.72 3.57 12.55
CA LEU A 313 -4.54 4.49 11.77
C LEU A 313 -6.03 4.17 11.90
N CYS A 314 -6.40 2.88 11.94
CA CYS A 314 -7.75 2.45 12.31
C CYS A 314 -8.15 2.98 13.69
N MET A 315 -7.34 2.75 14.71
CA MET A 315 -7.64 3.21 16.08
C MET A 315 -7.66 4.74 16.23
N ARG A 316 -6.93 5.48 15.40
CA ARG A 316 -6.88 6.96 15.42
C ARG A 316 -8.06 7.60 14.69
N LYS A 317 -8.47 7.08 13.53
CA LYS A 317 -9.49 7.73 12.68
C LYS A 317 -10.91 7.16 12.78
N ILE A 318 -11.07 5.86 13.04
CA ILE A 318 -12.41 5.22 12.92
C ILE A 318 -13.28 5.54 14.12
N LYS A 319 -14.47 6.08 13.86
CA LYS A 319 -15.46 6.35 14.93
C LYS A 319 -16.38 5.15 15.19
N PRO A 320 -16.88 4.96 16.44
CA PRO A 320 -17.76 3.84 16.77
C PRO A 320 -19.00 3.74 15.87
N GLU A 321 -19.57 4.88 15.46
CA GLU A 321 -20.71 4.98 14.55
C GLU A 321 -20.42 4.48 13.12
N GLU A 322 -19.18 4.52 12.64
CA GLU A 322 -18.83 3.96 11.32
C GLU A 322 -18.81 2.42 11.31
N LEU A 323 -18.78 1.81 12.50
CA LEU A 323 -18.68 0.36 12.72
C LEU A 323 -20.05 -0.28 13.01
N GLU A 324 -21.15 0.45 12.81
CA GLU A 324 -22.48 -0.15 12.87
C GLU A 324 -22.61 -1.27 11.82
N GLY A 325 -23.03 -2.46 12.28
CA GLY A 325 -23.16 -3.67 11.47
C GLY A 325 -21.87 -4.47 11.22
N VAL A 326 -20.69 -4.01 11.66
CA VAL A 326 -19.40 -4.65 11.33
C VAL A 326 -19.14 -5.93 12.15
N ASP A 327 -18.92 -7.06 11.45
CA ASP A 327 -18.54 -8.36 12.02
C ASP A 327 -17.14 -8.81 11.54
N LEU A 328 -16.14 -8.73 12.43
CA LEU A 328 -14.77 -9.16 12.20
C LEU A 328 -14.50 -10.61 12.68
N SER A 329 -15.53 -11.38 13.06
CA SER A 329 -15.36 -12.79 13.49
C SER A 329 -14.86 -13.73 12.39
N SER A 330 -14.93 -13.28 11.13
CA SER A 330 -14.37 -13.99 9.98
C SER A 330 -12.86 -13.79 9.79
N TRP A 331 -12.25 -12.79 10.42
CA TRP A 331 -10.86 -12.42 10.19
C TRP A 331 -9.91 -13.35 10.98
N GLU A 332 -9.52 -14.46 10.34
CA GLU A 332 -8.68 -15.51 10.93
C GLU A 332 -7.17 -15.18 10.87
N VAL A 333 -6.70 -14.49 9.82
CA VAL A 333 -5.29 -14.11 9.62
C VAL A 333 -5.16 -12.59 9.44
N ALA A 334 -4.70 -11.93 10.49
CA ALA A 334 -4.41 -10.49 10.58
C ALA A 334 -2.89 -10.26 10.52
N PHE A 335 -2.32 -10.25 9.31
CA PHE A 335 -0.87 -10.19 9.14
C PHE A 335 -0.29 -8.78 9.34
N SER A 336 0.93 -8.72 9.90
CA SER A 336 1.68 -7.48 10.13
C SER A 336 3.16 -7.68 9.85
N GLY A 337 3.76 -6.77 9.06
CA GLY A 337 5.14 -6.86 8.58
C GLY A 337 5.55 -5.62 7.79
N ALA A 338 6.64 -5.71 7.02
CA ALA A 338 7.26 -4.63 6.22
C ALA A 338 7.77 -3.40 7.00
N GLU A 339 7.49 -3.27 8.31
CA GLU A 339 8.05 -2.25 9.21
C GLU A 339 8.12 -2.80 10.66
N PRO A 340 8.75 -2.09 11.62
CA PRO A 340 8.89 -2.58 13.01
C PRO A 340 7.54 -2.83 13.71
N ILE A 341 7.27 -4.10 14.03
CA ILE A 341 5.99 -4.57 14.61
C ILE A 341 5.93 -4.24 16.10
N ARG A 342 4.86 -3.57 16.55
CA ARG A 342 4.68 -3.10 17.95
C ARG A 342 3.63 -3.94 18.68
N ALA A 343 4.06 -4.67 19.71
CA ALA A 343 3.17 -5.45 20.57
C ALA A 343 2.07 -4.59 21.25
N THR A 344 2.37 -3.33 21.53
CA THR A 344 1.44 -2.34 22.07
C THR A 344 0.32 -1.99 21.10
N THR A 345 0.63 -1.79 19.82
CA THR A 345 -0.35 -1.58 18.73
C THR A 345 -1.31 -2.76 18.65
N MET A 346 -0.78 -3.98 18.53
CA MET A 346 -1.60 -5.18 18.39
C MET A 346 -2.50 -5.42 19.61
N ARG A 347 -1.99 -5.24 20.83
CA ARG A 347 -2.80 -5.35 22.07
C ARG A 347 -3.93 -4.31 22.12
N ARG A 348 -3.64 -3.04 21.77
CA ARG A 348 -4.66 -1.98 21.72
C ARG A 348 -5.70 -2.23 20.64
N PHE A 349 -5.30 -2.73 19.47
CA PHE A 349 -6.21 -3.06 18.37
C PHE A 349 -7.16 -4.20 18.77
N ALA A 350 -6.62 -5.30 19.31
CA ALA A 350 -7.44 -6.41 19.79
C ALA A 350 -8.43 -5.99 20.89
N GLN A 351 -8.01 -5.12 21.83
CA GLN A 351 -8.88 -4.56 22.85
C GLN A 351 -9.98 -3.66 22.28
N THR A 352 -9.64 -2.83 21.28
CA THR A 352 -10.58 -1.88 20.64
C THR A 352 -11.62 -2.58 19.77
N TYR A 353 -11.21 -3.59 19.00
CA TYR A 353 -12.02 -4.23 17.97
C TYR A 353 -12.59 -5.61 18.35
N GLY A 354 -12.16 -6.23 19.45
CA GLY A 354 -12.69 -7.53 19.89
C GLY A 354 -14.19 -7.54 20.20
N ARG A 355 -14.78 -6.38 20.54
CA ARG A 355 -16.24 -6.19 20.67
C ARG A 355 -17.01 -6.29 19.33
N TYR A 356 -16.30 -6.17 18.20
CA TYR A 356 -16.82 -6.40 16.85
C TYR A 356 -16.38 -7.78 16.31
N GLY A 357 -16.00 -8.72 17.18
CA GLY A 357 -15.68 -10.11 16.81
C GLY A 357 -14.21 -10.41 16.49
N PHE A 358 -13.34 -9.39 16.38
CA PHE A 358 -11.91 -9.60 16.06
C PHE A 358 -11.18 -10.41 17.15
N SER A 359 -10.53 -11.52 16.78
CA SER A 359 -9.74 -12.30 17.73
C SER A 359 -8.32 -11.75 17.90
N LYS A 360 -7.86 -11.61 19.16
CA LYS A 360 -6.44 -11.37 19.46
C LYS A 360 -5.50 -12.46 18.92
N SER A 361 -6.03 -13.66 18.65
CA SER A 361 -5.29 -14.79 18.10
C SER A 361 -5.24 -14.80 16.57
N ALA A 362 -5.87 -13.83 15.89
CA ALA A 362 -5.77 -13.70 14.44
C ALA A 362 -4.43 -13.10 14.00
N PHE A 363 -3.72 -12.41 14.91
CA PHE A 363 -2.49 -11.71 14.57
C PHE A 363 -1.39 -12.66 14.07
N TYR A 364 -0.77 -12.26 12.97
CA TYR A 364 0.33 -12.98 12.34
C TYR A 364 1.50 -12.01 12.08
N PRO A 365 2.42 -11.84 13.05
CA PRO A 365 3.66 -11.12 12.83
C PRO A 365 4.54 -11.86 11.83
N CYS A 366 5.07 -11.16 10.83
CA CYS A 366 5.95 -11.74 9.81
C CYS A 366 7.06 -10.78 9.37
N TYR A 367 8.17 -11.36 8.90
CA TYR A 367 9.32 -10.65 8.34
C TYR A 367 9.54 -11.08 6.89
N GLY A 368 9.94 -10.13 6.05
CA GLY A 368 10.02 -10.30 4.60
C GLY A 368 10.61 -9.09 3.88
N LEU A 369 11.07 -9.33 2.64
CA LEU A 369 11.65 -8.34 1.73
C LEU A 369 11.65 -8.87 0.28
N ALA A 370 11.56 -7.98 -0.71
CA ALA A 370 11.56 -8.30 -2.14
C ALA A 370 12.76 -9.15 -2.59
N GLU A 371 13.95 -8.96 -2.00
CA GLU A 371 15.15 -9.76 -2.29
C GLU A 371 14.97 -11.25 -1.93
N ALA A 372 14.04 -11.56 -1.03
CA ALA A 372 13.54 -12.91 -0.72
C ALA A 372 12.10 -13.14 -1.25
N THR A 373 11.76 -12.49 -2.37
CA THR A 373 10.44 -12.43 -3.03
C THR A 373 9.37 -11.71 -2.22
N LEU A 374 9.02 -12.23 -1.04
CA LEU A 374 8.22 -11.52 -0.03
C LEU A 374 8.50 -12.13 1.35
N LEU A 375 7.89 -13.28 1.67
CA LEU A 375 7.92 -13.84 3.02
C LEU A 375 9.28 -14.52 3.32
N VAL A 376 9.81 -14.29 4.53
CA VAL A 376 11.00 -14.98 5.06
C VAL A 376 10.67 -15.75 6.34
N THR A 377 10.03 -15.10 7.31
CA THR A 377 9.55 -15.77 8.53
C THR A 377 8.15 -15.33 8.93
N GLY A 378 7.42 -16.23 9.60
CA GLY A 378 6.16 -15.93 10.26
C GLY A 378 5.75 -17.02 11.25
N GLY A 379 4.59 -16.87 11.89
CA GLY A 379 4.03 -17.89 12.78
C GLY A 379 3.74 -19.22 12.06
N ASN A 380 3.52 -20.29 12.84
CA ASN A 380 2.91 -21.52 12.33
C ASN A 380 1.39 -21.41 12.48
N GLY A 381 0.76 -20.74 11.53
CA GLY A 381 -0.61 -20.24 11.65
C GLY A 381 -0.70 -18.94 12.49
N PRO A 382 -1.88 -18.29 12.48
CA PRO A 382 -2.19 -17.19 13.38
C PRO A 382 -2.26 -17.69 14.83
N GLY A 383 -1.90 -16.84 15.82
CA GLY A 383 -1.85 -17.27 17.21
C GLY A 383 -1.76 -16.13 18.23
N GLU A 384 -1.52 -16.49 19.50
CA GLU A 384 -1.18 -15.47 20.51
C GLU A 384 0.21 -14.90 20.23
N ILE A 385 0.30 -13.57 20.18
CA ILE A 385 1.54 -12.84 19.89
C ILE A 385 2.58 -13.14 20.98
N ALA A 386 3.64 -13.84 20.61
CA ALA A 386 4.80 -14.01 21.46
C ALA A 386 5.68 -12.74 21.40
N THR A 387 6.21 -12.33 22.56
CA THR A 387 7.12 -11.19 22.68
C THR A 387 8.25 -11.51 23.64
N CYS A 388 9.32 -10.71 23.63
CA CYS A 388 10.32 -10.71 24.69
C CYS A 388 10.74 -9.30 25.08
N THR A 389 10.78 -9.04 26.39
CA THR A 389 11.26 -7.78 26.97
C THR A 389 12.74 -7.94 27.36
N VAL A 390 13.61 -7.17 26.72
CA VAL A 390 15.07 -7.25 26.91
C VAL A 390 15.63 -5.97 27.55
N ASP A 391 16.75 -6.10 28.25
CA ASP A 391 17.51 -4.99 28.81
C ASP A 391 18.13 -4.16 27.66
N ALA A 392 17.76 -2.88 27.55
CA ALA A 392 18.20 -2.02 26.46
C ALA A 392 19.71 -1.71 26.51
N VAL A 393 20.32 -1.75 27.70
CA VAL A 393 21.73 -1.43 27.90
C VAL A 393 22.61 -2.60 27.47
N GLU A 394 22.22 -3.84 27.78
CA GLU A 394 22.86 -5.05 27.24
C GLU A 394 22.69 -5.17 25.72
N LEU A 395 21.51 -4.83 25.19
CA LEU A 395 21.27 -4.83 23.75
C LEU A 395 22.16 -3.79 23.03
N GLN A 396 22.18 -2.54 23.52
CA GLN A 396 22.90 -1.44 22.88
C GLN A 396 24.43 -1.56 23.01
N LYS A 397 24.96 -2.01 24.15
CA LYS A 397 26.41 -2.04 24.40
C LYS A 397 27.08 -3.35 24.00
N ASN A 398 26.37 -4.48 24.20
CA ASN A 398 26.95 -5.81 24.03
C ASN A 398 26.34 -6.57 22.86
N GLY A 399 25.30 -6.04 22.19
CA GLY A 399 24.59 -6.72 21.11
C GLY A 399 23.83 -7.96 21.59
N ARG A 400 23.30 -7.96 22.84
CA ARG A 400 22.70 -9.15 23.46
C ARG A 400 21.29 -8.93 23.97
N ALA A 401 20.38 -9.78 23.52
CA ALA A 401 18.98 -9.86 23.95
C ALA A 401 18.86 -10.57 25.32
N VAL A 402 19.38 -9.94 26.37
CA VAL A 402 19.26 -10.42 27.76
C VAL A 402 17.89 -10.02 28.32
N ASP A 403 17.17 -10.95 28.95
CA ASP A 403 15.84 -10.67 29.51
C ASP A 403 15.90 -9.56 30.58
N ALA A 404 14.97 -8.60 30.47
CA ALA A 404 14.88 -7.49 31.41
C ALA A 404 14.52 -7.99 32.82
N LYS A 405 15.23 -7.50 33.84
CA LYS A 405 14.93 -7.86 35.24
C LYS A 405 13.61 -7.20 35.66
N PRO A 406 12.66 -7.93 36.27
CA PRO A 406 11.42 -7.34 36.76
C PRO A 406 11.73 -6.32 37.86
N THR A 407 11.27 -5.08 37.67
CA THR A 407 11.35 -3.98 38.64
C THR A 407 10.35 -4.19 39.77
N HIS A 408 10.58 -5.19 40.62
CA HIS A 408 9.80 -5.38 41.84
C HIS A 408 9.97 -4.18 42.77
N SER A 409 8.92 -3.38 42.92
CA SER A 409 8.81 -2.32 43.91
C SER A 409 8.59 -2.91 45.31
N SER A 410 9.61 -3.55 45.87
CA SER A 410 9.68 -3.79 47.32
C SER A 410 9.68 -2.44 48.05
N ASP A 411 8.89 -2.34 49.11
CA ASP A 411 8.82 -1.20 50.04
C ASP A 411 8.31 0.15 49.49
N GLY A 412 7.35 0.09 48.55
CA GLY A 412 6.26 1.09 48.46
C GLY A 412 6.63 2.54 48.09
N GLN A 413 7.88 2.83 47.76
CA GLN A 413 8.29 4.12 47.20
C GLN A 413 7.93 4.20 45.70
N PRO A 414 7.63 5.40 45.16
CA PRO A 414 7.62 5.59 43.71
C PRO A 414 9.00 5.24 43.15
N PRO A 415 9.09 4.60 41.96
CA PRO A 415 10.36 4.21 41.38
C PRO A 415 11.22 5.45 41.13
N SER A 416 12.42 5.49 41.72
CA SER A 416 13.43 6.49 41.38
C SER A 416 13.79 6.39 39.89
N GLU A 417 13.99 7.52 39.22
CA GLU A 417 14.17 7.68 37.77
C GLU A 417 15.48 7.09 37.18
N SER A 418 16.05 6.11 37.88
CA SER A 418 17.25 5.32 37.52
C SER A 418 16.89 3.86 37.19
N THR A 419 15.67 3.60 36.71
CA THR A 419 15.24 2.28 36.24
C THR A 419 15.76 2.01 34.83
N ALA A 420 16.36 0.84 34.63
CA ALA A 420 16.88 0.43 33.32
C ALA A 420 15.78 0.45 32.25
N SER A 421 16.05 1.10 31.12
CA SER A 421 15.18 1.02 29.95
C SER A 421 15.16 -0.42 29.43
N SER A 422 13.97 -0.85 29.02
CA SER A 422 13.76 -2.17 28.41
C SER A 422 12.99 -2.02 27.12
N ILE A 423 13.23 -2.93 26.17
CA ILE A 423 12.63 -2.91 24.84
C ILE A 423 11.86 -4.22 24.67
N GLU A 424 10.62 -4.14 24.18
CA GLU A 424 9.82 -5.32 23.84
C GLU A 424 9.88 -5.57 22.34
N PHE A 425 10.37 -6.75 21.95
CA PHE A 425 10.37 -7.22 20.56
C PHE A 425 9.27 -8.26 20.35
N VAL A 426 8.68 -8.26 19.16
CA VAL A 426 7.69 -9.25 18.71
C VAL A 426 8.40 -10.43 18.04
N ASP A 427 7.95 -11.64 18.33
CA ASP A 427 8.39 -12.86 17.65
C ASP A 427 7.88 -12.82 16.19
N CYS A 428 8.79 -12.68 15.23
CA CYS A 428 8.51 -12.71 13.80
C CYS A 428 8.49 -14.14 13.22
N GLY A 429 8.51 -15.15 14.10
CA GLY A 429 8.35 -16.56 13.78
C GLY A 429 9.56 -17.20 13.14
N ARG A 430 9.31 -18.15 12.22
CA ARG A 430 10.33 -18.97 11.56
C ARG A 430 10.06 -19.08 10.07
N ALA A 431 11.03 -19.63 9.32
CA ALA A 431 10.76 -20.12 7.96
C ALA A 431 9.57 -21.09 7.98
N PRO A 432 8.56 -20.92 7.11
CA PRO A 432 7.43 -21.84 7.02
C PRO A 432 7.79 -23.23 6.43
N MET A 433 8.81 -23.31 5.56
CA MET A 433 9.26 -24.55 4.93
C MET A 433 10.75 -24.83 5.24
N ASP A 434 11.56 -25.13 4.22
CA ASP A 434 12.96 -25.55 4.32
C ASP A 434 13.97 -24.41 4.11
N GLU A 435 13.51 -23.15 4.11
CA GLU A 435 14.37 -21.98 4.06
C GLU A 435 15.26 -21.87 5.31
N GLU A 436 16.57 -21.71 5.11
CA GLU A 436 17.53 -21.50 6.19
C GLU A 436 17.65 -20.01 6.50
N VAL A 437 17.19 -19.62 7.69
CA VAL A 437 17.33 -18.26 8.23
C VAL A 437 18.35 -18.28 9.38
N LEU A 438 19.42 -17.52 9.22
CA LEU A 438 20.49 -17.37 10.20
C LEU A 438 20.58 -15.91 10.66
N VAL A 439 21.15 -15.72 11.84
CA VAL A 439 21.69 -14.43 12.27
C VAL A 439 23.21 -14.58 12.30
N VAL A 440 23.92 -13.66 11.64
CA VAL A 440 25.34 -13.78 11.31
C VAL A 440 26.06 -12.52 11.75
N ASP A 441 27.22 -12.66 12.39
CA ASP A 441 28.08 -11.55 12.74
C ASP A 441 28.59 -10.88 11.44
N PRO A 442 28.27 -9.60 11.20
CA PRO A 442 28.43 -9.00 9.87
C PRO A 442 29.89 -8.67 9.48
N GLU A 443 30.82 -8.77 10.43
CA GLU A 443 32.26 -8.51 10.23
C GLU A 443 33.05 -9.83 10.07
N THR A 444 32.82 -10.79 10.96
CA THR A 444 33.48 -12.11 10.95
C THR A 444 32.82 -13.11 9.99
N CYS A 445 31.58 -12.85 9.58
CA CYS A 445 30.74 -13.74 8.77
C CYS A 445 30.54 -15.13 9.40
N LEU A 446 30.51 -15.22 10.73
CA LEU A 446 30.20 -16.44 11.49
C LEU A 446 28.76 -16.37 12.04
N PRO A 447 28.02 -17.49 12.10
CA PRO A 447 26.71 -17.52 12.74
C PRO A 447 26.76 -17.08 14.22
N CYS A 448 25.86 -16.17 14.60
CA CYS A 448 25.68 -15.73 15.98
C CYS A 448 25.08 -16.84 16.85
N HIS A 449 25.28 -16.74 18.17
CA HIS A 449 24.57 -17.57 19.12
C HIS A 449 23.14 -17.08 19.40
N ASP A 450 22.31 -17.97 19.95
CA ASP A 450 20.96 -17.65 20.41
C ASP A 450 21.01 -16.43 21.38
N ASN A 451 20.20 -15.39 21.12
CA ASN A 451 20.15 -14.09 21.81
C ASN A 451 21.33 -13.13 21.58
N GLN A 452 22.18 -13.39 20.57
CA GLN A 452 23.16 -12.43 20.06
C GLN A 452 22.61 -11.77 18.79
N VAL A 453 22.71 -10.44 18.72
CA VAL A 453 22.30 -9.64 17.56
C VAL A 453 23.35 -9.77 16.45
N GLY A 454 22.88 -9.88 15.21
CA GLY A 454 23.68 -9.88 14.00
C GLY A 454 22.83 -9.51 12.79
N GLU A 455 23.40 -9.64 11.60
CA GLU A 455 22.72 -9.44 10.33
C GLU A 455 21.91 -10.68 9.94
N ILE A 456 20.69 -10.49 9.46
CA ILE A 456 19.80 -11.59 9.05
C ILE A 456 20.24 -12.08 7.67
N TRP A 457 20.52 -13.38 7.57
CA TRP A 457 20.97 -14.06 6.35
C TRP A 457 19.97 -15.16 5.97
N VAL A 458 19.62 -15.26 4.69
CA VAL A 458 18.53 -16.13 4.20
C VAL A 458 19.02 -17.00 3.03
N ARG A 459 18.64 -18.28 3.01
CA ARG A 459 18.90 -19.20 1.89
C ARG A 459 17.69 -20.09 1.66
N GLY A 460 17.11 -20.06 0.45
CA GLY A 460 15.90 -20.80 0.12
C GLY A 460 15.44 -20.56 -1.31
N GLY A 461 14.42 -21.31 -1.77
CA GLY A 461 13.86 -21.16 -3.11
C GLY A 461 13.19 -19.79 -3.36
N ASN A 462 12.85 -19.06 -2.30
CA ASN A 462 12.31 -17.71 -2.33
C ASN A 462 13.34 -16.61 -2.64
N VAL A 463 14.66 -16.88 -2.49
CA VAL A 463 15.71 -15.89 -2.73
C VAL A 463 15.79 -15.56 -4.23
N ALA A 464 15.59 -14.28 -4.56
CA ALA A 464 15.57 -13.79 -5.93
C ALA A 464 16.96 -13.89 -6.61
N GLN A 465 17.01 -13.78 -7.94
CA GLN A 465 18.24 -14.00 -8.73
C GLN A 465 19.27 -12.85 -8.65
N GLY A 466 19.13 -11.94 -7.68
CA GLY A 466 19.91 -10.71 -7.55
C GLY A 466 19.21 -9.46 -8.09
N TYR A 467 19.91 -8.34 -8.09
CA TYR A 467 19.48 -7.11 -8.75
C TYR A 467 19.89 -7.11 -10.24
N ARG A 468 19.03 -6.55 -11.09
CA ARG A 468 19.28 -6.37 -12.51
C ARG A 468 20.48 -5.45 -12.73
N ASN A 469 21.37 -5.83 -13.63
CA ASN A 469 22.57 -5.08 -14.04
C ASN A 469 23.63 -4.80 -12.94
N ARG A 470 23.51 -5.34 -11.70
CA ARG A 470 24.44 -5.06 -10.57
C ARG A 470 25.31 -6.25 -10.14
N PRO A 471 26.29 -6.73 -10.94
CA PRO A 471 27.06 -7.93 -10.63
C PRO A 471 27.89 -7.83 -9.33
N VAL A 472 28.37 -6.64 -8.97
CA VAL A 472 29.15 -6.41 -7.74
C VAL A 472 28.27 -6.47 -6.49
N ASP A 473 27.10 -5.82 -6.53
CA ASP A 473 26.11 -5.93 -5.44
C ASP A 473 25.63 -7.38 -5.29
N ASN A 474 25.38 -8.10 -6.40
CA ASN A 474 24.90 -9.48 -6.37
C ASN A 474 25.90 -10.44 -5.73
N GLU A 475 27.20 -10.33 -6.05
CA GLU A 475 28.23 -11.14 -5.38
C GLU A 475 28.32 -10.83 -3.87
N ALA A 476 28.22 -9.54 -3.49
CA ALA A 476 28.33 -9.10 -2.10
C ALA A 476 27.08 -9.40 -1.24
N ILE A 477 25.90 -9.45 -1.86
CA ILE A 477 24.59 -9.51 -1.17
C ILE A 477 23.90 -10.86 -1.36
N PHE A 478 23.90 -11.45 -2.56
CA PHE A 478 23.19 -12.70 -2.88
C PHE A 478 24.12 -13.94 -2.91
N SER A 479 25.42 -13.75 -3.13
CA SER A 479 26.43 -14.82 -3.09
C SER A 479 27.23 -14.88 -1.80
N ALA A 480 26.73 -14.28 -0.71
CA ALA A 480 27.47 -14.18 0.54
C ALA A 480 27.71 -15.54 1.20
N ARG A 481 28.85 -15.70 1.87
CA ARG A 481 29.35 -16.99 2.39
C ARG A 481 29.78 -16.86 3.83
N LEU A 482 29.56 -17.93 4.58
CA LEU A 482 29.93 -18.03 5.99
C LEU A 482 31.41 -18.39 6.13
N ALA A 483 32.07 -17.82 7.12
CA ALA A 483 33.45 -18.16 7.49
C ALA A 483 33.57 -19.53 8.20
N ASP A 484 32.46 -20.24 8.40
CA ASP A 484 32.44 -21.62 8.91
C ASP A 484 32.90 -22.68 7.88
N GLY A 485 33.07 -22.27 6.62
CA GLY A 485 33.58 -23.12 5.54
C GLY A 485 32.51 -23.83 4.71
N ARG A 486 31.22 -23.53 4.93
CA ARG A 486 30.14 -24.08 4.08
C ARG A 486 30.20 -23.57 2.63
N PRO A 487 29.88 -24.42 1.63
CA PRO A 487 29.89 -24.07 0.21
C PRO A 487 28.62 -23.34 -0.24
N ASP A 488 27.65 -23.17 0.65
CA ASP A 488 26.37 -22.52 0.41
C ASP A 488 26.51 -21.00 0.20
N ALA A 489 25.52 -20.41 -0.45
CA ALA A 489 25.36 -18.98 -0.64
C ALA A 489 24.10 -18.49 0.08
N PHE A 490 24.16 -17.27 0.62
CA PHE A 490 23.09 -16.64 1.38
C PHE A 490 22.83 -15.21 0.86
N LEU A 491 21.56 -14.80 0.93
CA LEU A 491 21.15 -13.41 0.87
C LEU A 491 21.47 -12.72 2.20
N ARG A 492 22.25 -11.64 2.16
CA ARG A 492 22.35 -10.66 3.27
C ARG A 492 21.19 -9.68 3.15
N THR A 493 20.24 -9.69 4.08
CA THR A 493 19.11 -8.75 4.02
C THR A 493 19.53 -7.31 4.36
N GLY A 494 20.63 -7.17 5.12
CA GLY A 494 21.07 -5.92 5.72
C GLY A 494 20.28 -5.52 6.97
N ASP A 495 19.22 -6.27 7.31
CA ASP A 495 18.46 -6.09 8.55
C ASP A 495 19.18 -6.76 9.73
N LEU A 496 18.94 -6.25 10.93
CA LEU A 496 19.50 -6.76 12.18
C LEU A 496 18.42 -7.47 12.99
N GLY A 497 18.82 -8.55 13.65
CA GLY A 497 17.96 -9.29 14.57
C GLY A 497 18.73 -10.29 15.41
N PHE A 498 18.02 -11.07 16.21
CA PHE A 498 18.56 -12.24 16.93
C PHE A 498 17.63 -13.43 16.80
N LEU A 499 18.19 -14.64 16.83
CA LEU A 499 17.42 -15.87 17.02
C LEU A 499 17.25 -16.15 18.51
N ARG A 500 16.08 -16.63 18.91
CA ARG A 500 15.78 -17.08 20.27
C ARG A 500 14.94 -18.35 20.19
N LYS A 501 15.50 -19.50 20.57
CA LYS A 501 14.90 -20.83 20.38
C LYS A 501 14.48 -21.08 18.92
N GLY A 502 15.26 -20.57 17.96
CA GLY A 502 14.99 -20.64 16.53
C GLY A 502 13.86 -19.73 16.00
N SER A 503 13.20 -18.93 16.84
CA SER A 503 12.34 -17.81 16.40
C SER A 503 13.17 -16.56 16.11
N LEU A 504 12.77 -15.77 15.11
CA LEU A 504 13.43 -14.52 14.72
C LEU A 504 12.81 -13.30 15.43
N PHE A 505 13.65 -12.44 15.99
CA PHE A 505 13.28 -11.13 16.53
C PHE A 505 14.09 -10.05 15.82
N VAL A 506 13.40 -9.19 15.05
CA VAL A 506 14.02 -8.10 14.28
C VAL A 506 14.28 -6.90 15.18
N THR A 507 15.51 -6.36 15.17
CA THR A 507 15.95 -5.26 16.04
C THR A 507 16.22 -3.94 15.32
N GLY A 508 16.27 -3.94 13.99
CA GLY A 508 16.53 -2.74 13.19
C GLY A 508 17.21 -3.08 11.86
N ARG A 509 18.00 -2.16 11.30
CA ARG A 509 18.77 -2.38 10.06
C ARG A 509 20.18 -1.83 10.17
N ARG A 510 21.15 -2.56 9.58
CA ARG A 510 22.59 -2.31 9.67
C ARG A 510 23.02 -1.05 8.92
N ASN A 511 22.39 -0.80 7.78
CA ASN A 511 22.41 0.47 7.09
C ASN A 511 21.11 1.18 7.48
N GLU A 512 21.19 2.36 8.13
CA GLU A 512 20.09 2.99 8.88
C GLU A 512 18.91 3.49 7.99
N LEU A 513 18.19 2.59 7.33
CA LEU A 513 17.01 2.88 6.52
C LEU A 513 15.87 3.44 7.37
N ILE A 514 15.20 4.46 6.85
CA ILE A 514 13.99 5.04 7.41
C ILE A 514 12.80 4.33 6.75
N ILE A 515 11.90 3.75 7.55
CA ILE A 515 10.66 3.14 7.05
C ILE A 515 9.50 4.00 7.52
N ILE A 516 8.74 4.58 6.59
CA ILE A 516 7.61 5.46 6.87
C ILE A 516 6.39 4.93 6.14
N ARG A 517 5.33 4.59 6.89
CA ARG A 517 4.06 4.07 6.35
C ARG A 517 4.28 2.86 5.41
N GLY A 518 5.12 1.90 5.81
CA GLY A 518 5.52 0.74 5.01
C GLY A 518 6.35 1.03 3.75
N ARG A 519 6.86 2.27 3.56
CA ARG A 519 7.76 2.64 2.45
C ARG A 519 9.17 2.89 2.99
N ASN A 520 10.17 2.36 2.30
CA ASN A 520 11.56 2.59 2.64
C ASN A 520 12.08 3.92 2.04
N HIS A 521 12.94 4.60 2.79
CA HIS A 521 13.66 5.82 2.43
C HIS A 521 15.08 5.72 2.98
N TYR A 522 16.11 6.03 2.18
CA TYR A 522 17.48 6.07 2.69
C TYR A 522 17.77 7.48 3.24
N PRO A 523 18.40 7.63 4.42
CA PRO A 523 18.71 8.95 4.98
C PRO A 523 19.46 9.85 3.99
N HIS A 524 20.45 9.27 3.30
CA HIS A 524 21.27 9.99 2.33
C HIS A 524 20.48 10.56 1.13
N ASP A 525 19.27 10.07 0.83
CA ASP A 525 18.42 10.64 -0.23
C ASP A 525 17.66 11.87 0.27
N LEU A 526 17.08 11.77 1.47
CA LEU A 526 16.44 12.89 2.16
C LEU A 526 17.47 14.01 2.35
N GLU A 527 18.68 13.65 2.78
CA GLU A 527 19.84 14.53 2.94
C GLU A 527 20.31 15.14 1.60
N ALA A 528 20.40 14.36 0.53
CA ALA A 528 20.77 14.89 -0.80
C ALA A 528 19.71 15.85 -1.35
N THR A 529 18.43 15.59 -1.09
CA THR A 529 17.31 16.45 -1.46
C THR A 529 17.36 17.77 -0.69
N VAL A 530 17.52 17.69 0.63
CA VAL A 530 17.80 18.84 1.53
C VAL A 530 18.96 19.67 0.98
N GLN A 531 20.13 19.05 0.76
CA GLN A 531 21.36 19.75 0.36
C GLN A 531 21.30 20.35 -1.05
N SER A 532 20.43 19.84 -1.92
CA SER A 532 20.19 20.44 -3.24
C SER A 532 19.32 21.70 -3.20
N GLY A 533 18.63 21.97 -2.09
CA GLY A 533 17.66 23.07 -1.99
C GLY A 533 18.26 24.48 -1.91
N SER A 534 19.43 24.66 -1.29
CA SER A 534 20.04 25.99 -1.09
C SER A 534 21.56 25.94 -0.99
N PRO A 535 22.30 26.92 -1.56
CA PRO A 535 23.77 26.97 -1.51
C PRO A 535 24.36 27.14 -0.11
N HIS A 536 23.54 27.52 0.88
CA HIS A 536 23.96 27.65 2.28
C HIS A 536 23.94 26.33 3.06
N LEU A 537 23.42 25.25 2.46
CA LEU A 537 23.36 23.93 3.06
C LEU A 537 24.62 23.13 2.67
N ILE A 538 25.34 22.62 3.67
CA ILE A 538 26.62 21.94 3.46
C ILE A 538 26.39 20.54 2.82
N PRO A 539 26.93 20.25 1.61
CA PRO A 539 26.83 18.93 1.00
C PRO A 539 27.52 17.85 1.83
N GLY A 540 26.86 16.70 1.99
CA GLY A 540 27.26 15.65 2.93
C GLY A 540 27.19 16.06 4.41
N GLY A 541 26.51 17.17 4.72
CA GLY A 541 26.30 17.76 6.05
C GLY A 541 24.97 17.42 6.71
N GLY A 542 24.24 16.44 6.20
CA GLY A 542 22.91 16.08 6.68
C GLY A 542 22.87 14.81 7.53
N SER A 543 21.76 14.62 8.23
CA SER A 543 21.38 13.41 8.94
C SER A 543 19.86 13.35 9.10
N ALA A 544 19.19 12.41 8.43
CA ALA A 544 17.77 12.12 8.63
C ALA A 544 17.56 10.94 9.58
N PHE A 545 16.53 10.99 10.44
CA PHE A 545 16.12 9.86 11.28
C PHE A 545 14.68 10.00 11.82
N LEU A 546 14.09 8.88 12.23
CA LEU A 546 12.81 8.84 12.95
C LEU A 546 12.99 8.95 14.46
N ILE A 547 12.05 9.61 15.14
CA ILE A 547 11.85 9.54 16.59
C ILE A 547 10.40 9.12 16.89
N ASP A 548 10.20 8.29 17.92
CA ASP A 548 8.86 7.99 18.43
C ASP A 548 8.36 9.17 19.27
N ARG A 549 7.16 9.68 19.00
CA ARG A 549 6.43 10.60 19.88
C ARG A 549 5.03 10.10 20.18
N GLY A 550 4.95 9.13 21.08
CA GLY A 550 3.68 8.64 21.64
C GLY A 550 3.02 7.54 20.81
N GLY A 551 3.78 6.88 19.93
CA GLY A 551 3.30 5.84 19.02
C GLY A 551 3.36 6.22 17.53
N ASP A 552 3.44 7.51 17.21
CA ASP A 552 3.68 8.02 15.85
C ASP A 552 5.18 8.30 15.62
N ASP A 553 5.68 7.96 14.43
CA ASP A 553 7.09 8.11 14.06
C ASP A 553 7.33 9.44 13.30
N HIS A 554 7.93 10.39 13.99
CA HIS A 554 8.24 11.72 13.47
C HIS A 554 9.58 11.72 12.71
N LEU A 555 9.58 12.20 11.47
CA LEU A 555 10.81 12.45 10.70
C LEU A 555 11.47 13.76 11.13
N VAL A 556 12.71 13.64 11.62
CA VAL A 556 13.63 14.74 11.93
C VAL A 556 14.70 14.82 10.85
N LEU A 557 14.96 16.03 10.35
CA LEU A 557 16.08 16.34 9.45
C LEU A 557 17.08 17.25 10.16
N VAL A 558 18.31 16.80 10.35
CA VAL A 558 19.43 17.61 10.86
C VAL A 558 20.34 17.99 9.68
N GLN A 559 20.75 19.26 9.57
CA GLN A 559 21.58 19.72 8.46
C GLN A 559 22.58 20.82 8.88
N GLU A 560 23.85 20.65 8.50
CA GLU A 560 24.90 21.66 8.65
C GLU A 560 24.67 22.84 7.69
N VAL A 561 24.72 24.07 8.21
CA VAL A 561 24.66 25.31 7.43
C VAL A 561 25.99 26.05 7.44
N ASP A 562 26.26 26.80 6.38
CA ASP A 562 27.51 27.56 6.24
C ASP A 562 27.66 28.72 7.26
N ARG A 563 28.87 29.29 7.31
CA ARG A 563 29.25 30.36 8.26
C ARG A 563 28.85 31.78 7.84
N GLY A 564 28.30 31.97 6.64
CA GLY A 564 27.79 33.23 6.14
C GLY A 564 26.27 33.38 6.30
N SER A 565 25.55 32.25 6.36
CA SER A 565 24.10 32.19 6.54
C SER A 565 23.63 32.82 7.85
N LYS A 566 22.45 33.43 7.80
CA LYS A 566 21.79 34.17 8.89
C LYS A 566 20.38 33.64 9.13
N GLN A 567 19.76 34.15 10.19
CA GLN A 567 18.36 33.92 10.54
C GLN A 567 17.37 34.25 9.40
N GLU A 568 17.65 35.29 8.62
CA GLU A 568 16.89 35.68 7.42
C GLU A 568 16.87 34.55 6.38
N ASP A 569 18.04 33.96 6.08
CA ASP A 569 18.19 32.87 5.12
C ASP A 569 17.56 31.58 5.68
N TRP A 570 17.74 31.29 6.97
CA TRP A 570 17.20 30.09 7.64
C TRP A 570 15.67 30.02 7.60
N GLN A 571 14.99 31.17 7.71
CA GLN A 571 13.52 31.26 7.64
C GLN A 571 12.98 30.92 6.24
N GLN A 572 13.74 31.20 5.17
CA GLN A 572 13.37 30.84 3.79
C GLN A 572 13.72 29.38 3.45
N ILE A 573 14.90 28.92 3.91
CA ILE A 573 15.44 27.59 3.62
C ILE A 573 14.59 26.46 4.20
N ILE A 574 13.94 26.65 5.35
CA ILE A 574 13.16 25.58 6.02
C ILE A 574 11.89 25.20 5.24
N PRO A 575 11.03 26.15 4.81
CA PRO A 575 9.97 25.87 3.84
C PRO A 575 10.47 25.16 2.58
N GLU A 576 11.60 25.59 2.00
CA GLU A 576 12.17 24.97 0.80
C GLU A 576 12.62 23.52 1.03
N ILE A 577 13.29 23.24 2.16
CA ILE A 577 13.65 21.87 2.57
C ILE A 577 12.40 20.99 2.63
N ARG A 578 11.35 21.46 3.30
CA ARG A 578 10.12 20.68 3.51
C ARG A 578 9.38 20.44 2.20
N ARG A 579 9.23 21.48 1.37
CA ARG A 579 8.71 21.39 -0.01
C ARG A 579 9.45 20.33 -0.81
N SER A 580 10.77 20.42 -0.89
CA SER A 580 11.58 19.53 -1.74
C SER A 580 11.54 18.07 -1.25
N VAL A 581 11.60 17.84 0.07
CA VAL A 581 11.48 16.48 0.62
C VAL A 581 10.09 15.90 0.40
N THR A 582 9.02 16.65 0.67
CA THR A 582 7.65 16.21 0.37
C THR A 582 7.46 15.92 -1.13
N ALA A 583 8.02 16.75 -2.02
CA ALA A 583 7.87 16.61 -3.47
C ALA A 583 8.64 15.43 -4.07
N GLU A 584 9.88 15.16 -3.63
CA GLU A 584 10.72 14.07 -4.15
C GLU A 584 10.42 12.72 -3.47
N HIS A 585 10.05 12.72 -2.18
CA HIS A 585 9.90 11.48 -1.38
C HIS A 585 8.47 11.14 -0.98
N ASP A 586 7.51 12.07 -1.08
CA ASP A 586 6.10 11.87 -0.67
C ASP A 586 5.93 11.63 0.84
N VAL A 587 6.76 12.31 1.65
CA VAL A 587 6.90 12.16 3.11
C VAL A 587 6.85 13.52 3.83
N PHE A 588 6.02 13.63 4.87
CA PHE A 588 5.96 14.82 5.74
C PHE A 588 7.16 14.93 6.69
N VAL A 589 7.81 16.09 6.68
CA VAL A 589 8.91 16.46 7.59
C VAL A 589 8.35 17.12 8.85
N HIS A 590 8.63 16.53 10.02
CA HIS A 590 8.05 16.95 11.29
C HIS A 590 8.92 17.98 12.03
N GLU A 591 10.26 17.88 11.90
CA GLU A 591 11.23 18.85 12.41
C GLU A 591 12.41 19.06 11.45
N VAL A 592 12.93 20.29 11.40
CA VAL A 592 14.16 20.67 10.67
C VAL A 592 15.10 21.38 11.63
N ILE A 593 16.29 20.81 11.84
CA ILE A 593 17.31 21.28 12.77
C ILE A 593 18.54 21.74 11.99
N LEU A 594 18.76 23.05 11.93
CA LEU A 594 19.95 23.62 11.32
C LEU A 594 21.06 23.72 12.38
N ILE A 595 22.21 23.12 12.09
CA ILE A 595 23.36 23.05 13.01
C ILE A 595 24.60 23.73 12.39
N ARG A 596 25.55 24.13 13.24
CA ARG A 596 26.79 24.80 12.83
C ARG A 596 27.70 23.88 12.00
N MET A 597 28.18 24.35 10.84
CA MET A 597 29.20 23.63 10.05
C MET A 597 30.40 23.15 10.87
N GLY A 598 30.72 21.86 10.75
CA GLY A 598 31.82 21.18 11.42
C GLY A 598 31.44 20.59 12.78
N THR A 599 30.15 20.40 13.06
CA THR A 599 29.67 19.84 14.34
C THR A 599 28.88 18.55 14.21
N LEU A 600 28.50 18.14 12.99
CA LEU A 600 27.83 16.86 12.77
C LEU A 600 28.77 15.68 13.11
N PRO A 601 28.33 14.71 13.95
CA PRO A 601 29.07 13.47 14.22
C PRO A 601 29.52 12.71 12.98
N ARG A 602 30.83 12.49 12.86
CA ARG A 602 31.46 11.77 11.74
C ARG A 602 32.50 10.76 12.21
N THR A 603 32.64 9.68 11.44
CA THR A 603 33.75 8.74 11.53
C THR A 603 35.06 9.38 11.08
N THR A 604 36.20 8.76 11.40
CA THR A 604 37.52 9.13 10.86
C THR A 604 37.60 9.04 9.32
N SER A 605 36.63 8.37 8.67
CA SER A 605 36.49 8.30 7.21
C SER A 605 35.58 9.39 6.61
N GLY A 606 35.06 10.32 7.42
CA GLY A 606 34.18 11.42 6.98
C GLY A 606 32.68 11.07 6.89
N LYS A 607 32.34 9.77 6.83
CA LYS A 607 30.94 9.29 6.91
C LYS A 607 30.26 9.76 8.20
N VAL A 608 29.00 10.18 8.10
CA VAL A 608 28.14 10.58 9.23
C VAL A 608 27.91 9.39 10.18
N ARG A 609 27.73 9.66 11.48
CA ARG A 609 27.37 8.68 12.51
C ARG A 609 25.91 8.88 12.92
N TYR A 610 24.97 8.53 12.05
CA TYR A 610 23.52 8.83 12.16
C TYR A 610 22.93 8.51 13.54
N SER A 611 23.15 7.30 14.06
CA SER A 611 22.80 6.87 15.42
C SER A 611 23.32 7.80 16.54
N GLU A 612 24.51 8.41 16.41
CA GLU A 612 25.05 9.40 17.35
C GLU A 612 24.40 10.79 17.16
N VAL A 613 24.08 11.20 15.92
CA VAL A 613 23.32 12.43 15.67
C VAL A 613 21.94 12.35 16.31
N LYS A 614 21.26 11.21 16.17
CA LYS A 614 19.99 10.92 16.84
C LYS A 614 20.12 10.94 18.36
N GLN A 615 21.20 10.37 18.92
CA GLN A 615 21.45 10.44 20.36
C GLN A 615 21.64 11.89 20.84
N GLN A 616 22.49 12.68 20.17
CA GLN A 616 22.74 14.08 20.51
C GLN A 616 21.48 14.95 20.34
N TYR A 617 20.64 14.66 19.35
CA TYR A 617 19.32 15.29 19.21
C TYR A 617 18.44 15.01 20.46
N THR A 618 18.28 13.73 20.84
CA THR A 618 17.45 13.34 22.00
C THR A 618 18.02 13.86 23.33
N GLN A 619 19.32 14.11 23.41
CA GLN A 619 20.00 14.65 24.60
C GLN A 619 20.12 16.18 24.60
N GLY A 620 19.71 16.87 23.52
CA GLY A 620 19.83 18.33 23.40
C GLY A 620 21.26 18.84 23.21
N GLU A 621 22.19 17.98 22.78
CA GLU A 621 23.63 18.27 22.65
C GLU A 621 24.04 18.80 21.27
N LEU A 622 23.14 18.77 20.27
CA LEU A 622 23.43 19.32 18.94
C LEU A 622 23.77 20.82 18.99
N ALA A 623 24.74 21.25 18.18
CA ALA A 623 25.13 22.65 18.05
C ALA A 623 24.16 23.43 17.13
N ILE A 624 22.89 23.46 17.54
CA ILE A 624 21.77 24.11 16.85
C ILE A 624 22.06 25.61 16.65
N VAL A 625 21.78 26.10 15.43
CA VAL A 625 21.69 27.53 15.11
C VAL A 625 20.26 27.96 14.80
N HIS A 626 19.41 27.04 14.31
CA HIS A 626 17.98 27.24 14.16
C HIS A 626 17.22 25.91 14.25
N GLN A 627 15.99 25.93 14.75
CA GLN A 627 15.10 24.77 14.79
C GLN A 627 13.69 25.21 14.36
N TRP A 628 13.07 24.41 13.49
CA TRP A 628 11.63 24.44 13.23
C TRP A 628 11.03 23.08 13.60
N SER A 629 9.85 23.13 14.21
CA SER A 629 9.04 21.96 14.55
C SER A 629 7.58 22.27 14.23
N VAL A 630 6.80 21.29 13.76
CA VAL A 630 5.37 21.51 13.49
C VAL A 630 4.64 22.02 14.75
N GLY A 631 3.76 23.00 14.58
CA GLY A 631 3.00 23.62 15.68
C GLY A 631 3.75 24.67 16.53
N GLN A 632 5.06 24.89 16.37
CA GLN A 632 5.79 25.90 17.17
C GLN A 632 5.67 27.36 16.66
N SER A 633 5.11 27.61 15.47
CA SER A 633 5.09 28.94 14.84
C SER A 633 3.95 29.88 15.27
N VAL A 634 3.07 29.49 16.19
CA VAL A 634 1.97 30.35 16.70
C VAL A 634 2.33 30.97 18.06
N ASN A 635 3.21 31.97 18.06
CA ASN A 635 3.53 32.73 19.28
C ASN A 635 3.76 34.24 19.03
N SER A 636 2.94 34.82 18.15
CA SER A 636 2.75 36.27 18.00
C SER A 636 1.34 36.66 18.50
N SER A 637 1.21 36.85 19.81
CA SER A 637 -0.08 37.08 20.47
C SER A 637 -0.62 38.51 20.29
N ALA A 638 -1.61 38.72 19.41
CA ALA A 638 -2.72 39.69 19.54
C ALA A 638 -3.62 39.76 18.29
N ALA A 639 -4.74 39.02 18.26
CA ALA A 639 -5.83 39.23 17.28
C ALA A 639 -7.17 38.60 17.74
N PHE A 640 -7.19 37.29 17.97
CA PHE A 640 -8.40 36.47 18.08
C PHE A 640 -9.13 36.48 19.45
N ALA A 641 -9.18 37.62 20.14
CA ALA A 641 -9.83 37.73 21.45
C ALA A 641 -10.97 38.78 21.53
N ASP A 642 -10.93 39.85 20.74
CA ASP A 642 -11.81 41.03 20.94
C ASP A 642 -13.10 41.04 20.07
N ALA A 643 -13.35 40.00 19.26
CA ALA A 643 -14.48 39.97 18.32
C ALA A 643 -15.74 39.23 18.83
N ALA A 644 -15.67 38.51 19.96
CA ALA A 644 -16.65 37.47 20.31
C ALA A 644 -17.55 37.75 21.53
N THR A 645 -17.21 38.70 22.41
CA THR A 645 -17.93 38.89 23.70
C THR A 645 -18.35 40.34 23.95
N GLY A 646 -19.48 40.73 23.36
CA GLY A 646 -20.18 41.99 23.66
C GLY A 646 -21.03 41.94 24.93
N ASP A 647 -20.49 41.51 26.07
CA ASP A 647 -21.13 41.67 27.39
C ASP A 647 -20.10 41.94 28.50
N ALA A 648 -20.47 42.75 29.48
CA ALA A 648 -19.55 43.45 30.38
C ALA A 648 -19.97 43.36 31.86
N ASN A 649 -20.13 42.14 32.41
CA ASN A 649 -19.96 41.88 33.85
C ASN A 649 -19.98 40.39 34.25
N ARG A 650 -18.83 39.82 34.67
CA ARG A 650 -18.56 39.41 36.07
C ARG A 650 -17.20 38.73 36.24
N HIS A 651 -16.71 38.71 37.48
CA HIS A 651 -15.61 37.84 37.90
C HIS A 651 -16.17 36.44 38.21
N ASP A 652 -15.39 35.39 37.91
CA ASP A 652 -14.65 34.73 38.99
C ASP A 652 -13.38 34.07 38.43
N ARG A 653 -12.43 33.76 39.31
CA ARG A 653 -11.19 33.03 38.99
C ARG A 653 -11.24 31.67 39.65
N ASP A 654 -11.03 30.62 38.86
CA ASP A 654 -10.02 29.58 39.12
C ASP A 654 -10.16 28.47 38.07
N GLY A 655 -9.08 28.22 37.33
CA GLY A 655 -9.05 27.21 36.26
C GLY A 655 -7.71 27.21 35.54
N VAL A 656 -7.08 26.03 35.43
CA VAL A 656 -5.85 25.86 34.65
C VAL A 656 -6.23 25.85 33.18
N SER A 657 -5.82 26.89 32.44
CA SER A 657 -6.05 26.95 30.99
C SER A 657 -5.13 25.95 30.29
N SER A 658 -5.72 24.89 29.76
CA SER A 658 -5.08 23.99 28.80
C SER A 658 -4.89 24.70 27.47
N VAL A 659 -3.71 24.57 26.86
CA VAL A 659 -3.50 24.94 25.46
C VAL A 659 -4.42 24.05 24.61
N PRO A 660 -5.25 24.60 23.70
CA PRO A 660 -6.11 23.79 22.83
C PRO A 660 -5.26 22.93 21.88
N SER A 661 -5.77 21.74 21.54
CA SER A 661 -5.12 20.84 20.60
C SER A 661 -5.28 21.32 19.14
N ALA A 662 -4.55 20.69 18.22
CA ALA A 662 -4.71 20.96 16.79
C ALA A 662 -6.13 20.65 16.30
N GLU A 663 -6.72 19.56 16.77
CA GLU A 663 -8.08 19.15 16.42
C GLU A 663 -9.13 20.16 16.91
N ASP A 664 -8.92 20.78 18.09
CA ASP A 664 -9.81 21.85 18.61
C ASP A 664 -9.77 23.10 17.71
N ILE A 665 -8.60 23.46 17.18
CA ILE A 665 -8.38 24.64 16.35
C ILE A 665 -8.92 24.41 14.92
N GLU A 666 -8.65 23.25 14.31
CA GLU A 666 -9.21 22.87 13.01
C GLU A 666 -10.74 22.79 13.05
N ALA A 667 -11.31 22.18 14.10
CA ALA A 667 -12.75 22.12 14.30
C ALA A 667 -13.37 23.51 14.47
N ALA A 668 -12.69 24.46 15.13
CA ALA A 668 -13.16 25.84 15.24
C ALA A 668 -13.16 26.55 13.87
N SER A 669 -12.11 26.39 13.07
CA SER A 669 -12.00 27.01 11.72
C SER A 669 -13.08 26.51 10.75
N MET A 670 -13.29 25.19 10.67
CA MET A 670 -14.32 24.61 9.80
C MET A 670 -15.74 25.03 10.20
N ASN A 671 -16.03 25.11 11.51
CA ASN A 671 -17.31 25.63 12.01
C ASN A 671 -17.49 27.14 11.80
N ASP A 672 -16.44 27.88 11.44
CA ASP A 672 -16.53 29.29 11.04
C ASP A 672 -16.78 29.42 9.53
N LEU A 673 -16.07 28.65 8.68
CA LEU A 673 -16.37 28.54 7.24
C LEU A 673 -17.85 28.20 7.00
N MET A 674 -18.37 27.15 7.66
CA MET A 674 -19.77 26.73 7.47
C MET A 674 -20.79 27.79 7.91
N ARG A 675 -20.43 28.69 8.84
CA ARG A 675 -21.29 29.83 9.22
C ARG A 675 -21.21 30.98 8.23
N ARG A 676 -20.06 31.21 7.60
CA ARG A 676 -19.90 32.26 6.58
C ARG A 676 -20.53 31.84 5.25
N LEU A 677 -20.32 30.60 4.78
CA LEU A 677 -21.02 30.02 3.63
C LEU A 677 -22.55 30.02 3.78
N ALA A 678 -23.07 29.84 4.99
CA ALA A 678 -24.51 29.94 5.27
C ALA A 678 -25.05 31.38 5.30
N ALA A 679 -24.18 32.39 5.28
CA ALA A 679 -24.52 33.81 5.16
C ALA A 679 -24.29 34.36 3.73
N THR A 680 -23.41 33.72 2.95
CA THR A 680 -23.17 34.04 1.54
C THR A 680 -24.39 33.72 0.66
N PRO A 681 -24.78 34.58 -0.31
CA PRO A 681 -25.86 34.26 -1.24
C PRO A 681 -25.53 33.02 -2.10
N PRO A 682 -26.38 31.98 -2.16
CA PRO A 682 -26.03 30.72 -2.82
C PRO A 682 -25.70 30.79 -4.32
N GLY A 683 -26.18 31.81 -5.04
CA GLY A 683 -25.85 32.03 -6.45
C GLY A 683 -24.51 32.75 -6.68
N ASP A 684 -23.91 33.32 -5.63
CA ASP A 684 -22.71 34.15 -5.69
C ASP A 684 -21.43 33.30 -5.57
N GLN A 685 -21.04 32.71 -6.69
CA GLN A 685 -19.84 31.87 -6.79
C GLN A 685 -18.55 32.62 -6.45
N GLU A 686 -18.48 33.93 -6.69
CA GLU A 686 -17.29 34.73 -6.41
C GLU A 686 -17.11 34.86 -4.89
N ALA A 687 -18.17 35.24 -4.17
CA ALA A 687 -18.17 35.26 -2.70
C ALA A 687 -18.05 33.87 -2.04
N ILE A 688 -18.58 32.80 -2.66
CA ILE A 688 -18.39 31.41 -2.18
C ILE A 688 -16.92 30.97 -2.38
N ALA A 689 -16.30 31.36 -3.50
CA ALA A 689 -14.89 31.06 -3.77
C ALA A 689 -13.95 31.84 -2.83
N GLU A 690 -14.20 33.13 -2.56
CA GLU A 690 -13.43 33.90 -1.57
C GLU A 690 -13.45 33.25 -0.18
N GLU A 691 -14.61 32.80 0.28
CA GLU A 691 -14.76 32.13 1.57
C GLU A 691 -14.03 30.77 1.65
N LEU A 692 -14.12 29.98 0.58
CA LEU A 692 -13.41 28.71 0.46
C LEU A 692 -11.89 28.92 0.35
N GLU A 693 -11.43 29.91 -0.40
CA GLU A 693 -10.01 30.25 -0.53
C GLU A 693 -9.43 30.73 0.81
N MET A 694 -10.17 31.57 1.54
CA MET A 694 -9.77 32.03 2.87
C MET A 694 -9.67 30.86 3.87
N PHE A 695 -10.60 29.89 3.84
CA PHE A 695 -10.46 28.67 4.64
C PHE A 695 -9.27 27.81 4.21
N LEU A 696 -9.13 27.54 2.91
CA LEU A 696 -8.01 26.74 2.38
C LEU A 696 -6.66 27.36 2.74
N THR A 697 -6.57 28.69 2.73
CA THR A 697 -5.43 29.49 3.15
C THR A 697 -5.14 29.35 4.64
N GLN A 698 -6.13 29.56 5.51
CA GLN A 698 -5.96 29.43 6.97
C GLN A 698 -5.59 27.99 7.37
N TRP A 699 -6.23 26.99 6.77
CA TRP A 699 -5.93 25.58 6.97
C TRP A 699 -4.49 25.25 6.51
N LEU A 700 -4.10 25.73 5.33
CA LEU A 700 -2.71 25.61 4.84
C LEU A 700 -1.70 26.22 5.79
N ILE A 701 -1.90 27.48 6.21
CA ILE A 701 -1.02 28.21 7.13
C ILE A 701 -0.86 27.41 8.43
N TYR A 702 -1.96 26.86 8.95
CA TYR A 702 -1.95 26.03 10.15
C TYR A 702 -1.19 24.71 9.97
N THR A 703 -1.61 23.86 9.04
CA THR A 703 -1.04 22.50 8.83
C THR A 703 0.39 22.54 8.28
N SER A 704 0.74 23.55 7.48
CA SER A 704 2.12 23.76 7.03
C SER A 704 3.00 24.47 8.05
N GLY A 705 2.43 25.27 8.95
CA GLY A 705 3.17 26.17 9.84
C GLY A 705 3.88 27.34 9.11
N THR A 706 3.44 27.68 7.90
CA THR A 706 3.94 28.81 7.09
C THR A 706 3.48 30.15 7.67
N ASN A 707 4.24 31.22 7.41
CA ASN A 707 3.89 32.57 7.85
C ASN A 707 2.83 33.22 6.94
N ASP A 708 1.85 33.88 7.54
CA ASP A 708 0.71 34.54 6.88
C ASP A 708 1.14 35.59 5.83
N GLN A 709 2.24 36.31 6.09
CA GLN A 709 2.75 37.35 5.18
C GLN A 709 3.56 36.81 3.98
N ASP A 710 3.89 35.52 3.95
CA ASP A 710 4.64 34.87 2.87
C ASP A 710 3.74 33.95 2.01
N PHE A 711 2.44 34.00 2.26
CA PHE A 711 1.41 33.18 1.62
C PHE A 711 0.97 33.74 0.25
N ASP A 712 0.50 32.83 -0.60
CA ASP A 712 0.22 33.02 -2.02
C ASP A 712 -0.81 31.95 -2.44
N PRO A 713 -2.09 32.31 -2.65
CA PRO A 713 -3.17 31.35 -2.89
C PRO A 713 -3.14 30.73 -4.30
N ASP A 714 -2.33 31.29 -5.21
CA ASP A 714 -2.04 30.69 -6.51
C ASP A 714 -0.88 29.66 -6.43
N ARG A 715 -0.16 29.57 -5.31
CA ARG A 715 0.96 28.63 -5.15
C ARG A 715 0.46 27.21 -4.84
N PRO A 716 1.03 26.16 -5.47
CA PRO A 716 0.53 24.80 -5.29
C PRO A 716 0.63 24.26 -3.85
N PHE A 717 -0.35 23.47 -3.41
CA PHE A 717 -0.41 22.84 -2.08
C PHE A 717 0.89 22.16 -1.64
N ALA A 718 1.54 21.43 -2.56
CA ALA A 718 2.79 20.72 -2.28
C ALA A 718 3.99 21.65 -2.02
N GLU A 719 3.91 22.91 -2.42
CA GLU A 719 4.96 23.91 -2.13
C GLU A 719 4.92 24.42 -0.68
N TYR A 720 3.78 24.26 -0.01
CA TYR A 720 3.64 24.42 1.43
C TYR A 720 3.97 23.13 2.21
N GLY A 721 4.55 22.13 1.55
CA GLY A 721 5.00 20.88 2.16
C GLY A 721 3.89 19.86 2.45
N LEU A 722 2.66 20.05 1.94
CA LEU A 722 1.57 19.07 2.05
C LEU A 722 1.93 17.76 1.34
N ASP A 723 2.03 16.69 2.12
CA ASP A 723 2.18 15.33 1.61
C ASP A 723 0.84 14.75 1.15
N SER A 724 0.87 13.56 0.54
CA SER A 724 -0.35 12.93 0.05
C SER A 724 -1.39 12.65 1.15
N LEU A 725 -0.99 12.42 2.41
CA LEU A 725 -1.92 12.12 3.50
C LEU A 725 -2.60 13.40 4.01
N SER A 726 -1.86 14.49 4.22
CA SER A 726 -2.47 15.75 4.66
C SER A 726 -3.38 16.34 3.58
N SER A 727 -3.06 16.18 2.29
CA SER A 727 -4.01 16.51 1.21
C SER A 727 -5.24 15.60 1.18
N MET A 728 -5.13 14.31 1.57
CA MET A 728 -6.31 13.44 1.76
C MET A 728 -7.18 13.89 2.94
N GLU A 729 -6.56 14.37 4.02
CA GLU A 729 -7.25 14.86 5.22
C GLU A 729 -8.03 16.15 4.93
N LEU A 730 -7.44 17.07 4.16
CA LEU A 730 -8.16 18.22 3.61
C LEU A 730 -9.38 17.81 2.77
N ILE A 731 -9.21 16.89 1.82
CA ILE A 731 -10.32 16.41 0.97
C ILE A 731 -11.43 15.79 1.82
N ALA A 732 -11.10 14.91 2.77
CA ALA A 732 -12.07 14.27 3.64
C ALA A 732 -12.80 15.27 4.57
N GLN A 733 -12.12 16.35 5.00
CA GLN A 733 -12.77 17.46 5.72
C GLN A 733 -13.72 18.25 4.80
N LEU A 734 -13.34 18.53 3.56
CA LEU A 734 -14.16 19.27 2.59
C LEU A 734 -15.41 18.47 2.18
N GLU A 735 -15.25 17.21 1.76
CA GLU A 735 -16.37 16.32 1.38
C GLU A 735 -17.42 16.24 2.47
N LYS A 736 -16.98 15.99 3.71
CA LYS A 736 -17.87 15.78 4.85
C LYS A 736 -18.70 17.03 5.20
N ASN A 737 -18.10 18.22 5.13
CA ASN A 737 -18.75 19.45 5.62
C ASN A 737 -19.52 20.17 4.49
N LEU A 738 -18.98 20.20 3.27
CA LEU A 738 -19.65 20.76 2.09
C LEU A 738 -20.70 19.80 1.49
N LYS A 739 -20.70 18.52 1.90
CA LYS A 739 -21.52 17.41 1.36
C LYS A 739 -21.28 17.07 -0.12
N LEU A 740 -20.27 17.68 -0.74
CA LEU A 740 -19.85 17.39 -2.10
C LEU A 740 -19.14 16.02 -2.16
N LYS A 741 -19.43 15.23 -3.20
CA LYS A 741 -18.53 14.14 -3.62
C LYS A 741 -17.34 14.75 -4.33
N LEU A 742 -16.13 14.56 -3.82
CA LEU A 742 -14.92 15.13 -4.42
C LEU A 742 -14.00 14.02 -4.92
N SER A 743 -13.38 14.21 -6.09
CA SER A 743 -12.41 13.22 -6.57
C SER A 743 -11.24 13.11 -5.57
N PRO A 744 -10.75 11.90 -5.24
CA PRO A 744 -9.50 11.73 -4.48
C PRO A 744 -8.25 12.35 -5.14
N THR A 745 -8.37 12.86 -6.37
CA THR A 745 -7.34 13.63 -7.08
C THR A 745 -7.63 15.14 -7.17
N ILE A 746 -8.69 15.66 -6.54
CA ILE A 746 -9.16 17.04 -6.72
C ILE A 746 -8.09 18.09 -6.40
N ALA A 747 -7.36 17.94 -5.29
CA ALA A 747 -6.24 18.82 -4.90
C ALA A 747 -4.99 18.67 -5.80
N TRP A 748 -5.02 17.78 -6.80
CA TRP A 748 -4.01 17.64 -7.84
C TRP A 748 -4.51 18.08 -9.23
N THR A 749 -5.82 17.98 -9.49
CA THR A 749 -6.49 18.59 -10.65
C THR A 749 -6.53 20.12 -10.52
N TYR A 750 -6.82 20.60 -9.30
CA TYR A 750 -6.88 21.99 -8.88
C TYR A 750 -5.78 22.19 -7.81
N PRO A 751 -4.55 22.54 -8.22
CA PRO A 751 -3.35 22.26 -7.43
C PRO A 751 -3.04 23.31 -6.36
N ASN A 752 -3.80 24.40 -6.28
CA ASN A 752 -3.61 25.55 -5.39
C ASN A 752 -4.94 25.97 -4.72
N PRO A 753 -4.92 26.76 -3.64
CA PRO A 753 -6.12 27.32 -3.01
C PRO A 753 -7.14 27.94 -3.96
N SER A 754 -6.73 28.89 -4.82
CA SER A 754 -7.67 29.65 -5.67
C SER A 754 -8.41 28.77 -6.66
N SER A 755 -7.72 27.86 -7.35
CA SER A 755 -8.35 26.94 -8.31
C SER A 755 -9.22 25.88 -7.63
N LEU A 756 -8.84 25.42 -6.42
CA LEU A 756 -9.65 24.47 -5.67
C LEU A 756 -10.92 25.15 -5.12
N ALA A 757 -10.79 26.35 -4.55
CA ALA A 757 -11.92 27.16 -4.09
C ALA A 757 -12.91 27.46 -5.22
N SER A 758 -12.41 27.93 -6.37
CA SER A 758 -13.24 28.21 -7.56
C SER A 758 -14.04 27.00 -8.04
N HIS A 759 -13.41 25.81 -8.03
CA HIS A 759 -14.07 24.57 -8.44
C HIS A 759 -15.06 24.04 -7.39
N LEU A 760 -14.74 24.15 -6.11
CA LEU A 760 -15.64 23.80 -5.01
C LEU A 760 -16.87 24.72 -4.99
N ALA A 761 -16.70 26.02 -5.28
CA ALA A 761 -17.79 26.98 -5.43
C ALA A 761 -18.72 26.63 -6.61
N GLU A 762 -18.16 26.21 -7.75
CA GLU A 762 -18.93 25.72 -8.89
C GLU A 762 -19.74 24.46 -8.53
N LEU A 763 -19.11 23.46 -7.91
CA LEU A 763 -19.80 22.23 -7.47
C LEU A 763 -20.89 22.52 -6.42
N HIS A 764 -20.64 23.44 -5.49
CA HIS A 764 -21.59 23.84 -4.46
C HIS A 764 -22.80 24.59 -5.06
N ARG A 765 -22.60 25.44 -6.08
CA ARG A 765 -23.71 26.02 -6.86
C ARG A 765 -24.49 24.92 -7.57
N GLN A 766 -23.84 24.02 -8.30
CA GLN A 766 -24.52 22.96 -9.06
C GLN A 766 -25.38 22.07 -8.14
N GLN A 767 -24.89 21.72 -6.95
CA GLN A 767 -25.69 21.06 -5.94
C GLN A 767 -26.88 21.92 -5.50
N TRP A 768 -26.65 23.19 -5.11
CA TRP A 768 -27.72 24.09 -4.67
C TRP A 768 -28.80 24.30 -5.74
N GLU A 769 -28.45 24.45 -7.01
CA GLU A 769 -29.39 24.57 -8.13
C GLU A 769 -30.23 23.29 -8.29
N SER A 770 -29.60 22.11 -8.17
CA SER A 770 -30.31 20.82 -8.21
C SER A 770 -31.25 20.59 -7.01
N GLU A 771 -30.92 21.16 -5.83
CA GLU A 771 -31.75 21.08 -4.62
C GLU A 771 -32.83 22.18 -4.54
N SER A 772 -32.72 23.26 -5.33
CA SER A 772 -33.56 24.45 -5.21
C SER A 772 -34.72 24.55 -6.22
N VAL A 773 -34.78 23.68 -7.22
CA VAL A 773 -35.92 23.62 -8.16
C VAL A 773 -37.06 22.81 -7.52
N PRO A 774 -38.22 23.43 -7.18
CA PRO A 774 -39.37 22.67 -6.69
C PRO A 774 -40.05 21.96 -7.85
N SER A 775 -40.42 20.69 -7.68
CA SER A 775 -41.25 19.98 -8.65
C SER A 775 -42.66 20.58 -8.66
N MET A 776 -42.93 21.47 -9.61
CA MET A 776 -44.26 21.99 -9.92
C MET A 776 -44.52 21.97 -11.41
N ASP A 777 -45.25 20.95 -11.86
CA ASP A 777 -46.17 21.14 -12.99
C ASP A 777 -47.50 20.47 -12.68
N ALA A 778 -48.53 21.28 -12.46
CA ALA A 778 -49.88 20.87 -12.06
C ALA A 778 -50.91 21.94 -12.46
N ALA A 779 -51.12 22.08 -13.77
CA ALA A 779 -52.13 22.91 -14.43
C ALA A 779 -52.01 24.44 -14.17
N SER A 780 -51.69 25.25 -15.18
CA SER A 780 -52.67 25.60 -16.22
C SER A 780 -52.08 26.31 -17.45
N GLU A 781 -52.67 26.01 -18.60
CA GLU A 781 -52.46 26.54 -19.96
C GLU A 781 -52.85 28.04 -20.14
N PRO A 782 -52.57 28.72 -21.30
CA PRO A 782 -51.80 28.30 -22.50
C PRO A 782 -50.92 29.38 -23.19
N GLN A 783 -50.28 28.99 -24.32
CA GLN A 783 -49.70 29.78 -25.44
C GLN A 783 -48.34 30.49 -25.22
N GLY A 784 -47.33 30.15 -26.05
CA GLY A 784 -46.01 30.82 -26.02
C GLY A 784 -44.96 30.51 -27.11
N THR A 785 -45.08 29.40 -27.87
CA THR A 785 -44.23 29.00 -29.03
C THR A 785 -42.69 29.02 -28.87
N THR A 786 -42.08 27.83 -28.92
CA THR A 786 -40.65 27.63 -29.20
C THR A 786 -40.48 26.75 -30.44
N GLU A 787 -39.74 27.24 -31.44
CA GLU A 787 -39.31 26.50 -32.63
C GLU A 787 -37.80 26.19 -32.52
N ASN A 788 -37.22 25.11 -33.08
CA ASN A 788 -37.70 23.84 -33.65
C ASN A 788 -36.44 22.95 -33.76
N MET A 789 -36.42 21.68 -33.27
CA MET A 789 -35.51 20.63 -33.80
C MET A 789 -35.68 19.17 -33.28
N ASP A 790 -36.57 18.87 -32.33
CA ASP A 790 -36.66 17.53 -31.71
C ASP A 790 -37.76 16.60 -32.29
N ASP A 791 -38.50 17.03 -33.31
CA ASP A 791 -39.79 16.41 -33.68
C ASP A 791 -39.69 15.00 -34.33
N GLU A 792 -38.64 14.68 -35.08
CA GLU A 792 -38.57 13.42 -35.85
C GLU A 792 -38.43 12.14 -34.99
N MET A 793 -38.07 12.25 -33.70
CA MET A 793 -37.87 11.07 -32.82
C MET A 793 -39.05 10.79 -31.86
N ASN A 794 -39.94 11.76 -31.65
CA ASN A 794 -41.14 11.56 -30.82
C ASN A 794 -42.30 10.94 -31.59
N ASP A 795 -42.41 11.17 -32.90
CA ASP A 795 -43.53 10.71 -33.72
C ASP A 795 -43.59 9.17 -33.84
N ASP A 796 -42.44 8.50 -33.97
CA ASP A 796 -42.35 7.03 -33.97
C ASP A 796 -42.75 6.42 -32.61
N LEU A 797 -42.38 7.07 -31.49
CA LEU A 797 -42.74 6.63 -30.14
C LEU A 797 -44.24 6.82 -29.88
N ASN A 798 -44.81 7.96 -30.28
CA ASN A 798 -46.24 8.24 -30.16
C ASN A 798 -47.09 7.32 -31.07
N GLN A 799 -46.62 6.97 -32.27
CA GLN A 799 -47.26 5.96 -33.12
C GLN A 799 -47.17 4.52 -32.58
N LEU A 800 -46.24 4.24 -31.66
CA LEU A 800 -46.15 2.98 -30.93
C LEU A 800 -47.13 2.96 -29.75
N LEU A 801 -47.19 4.05 -28.98
CA LEU A 801 -48.13 4.21 -27.86
C LEU A 801 -49.59 4.22 -28.32
N ALA A 802 -49.93 4.97 -29.37
CA ALA A 802 -51.29 4.99 -29.92
C ALA A 802 -51.77 3.61 -30.43
N LYS A 803 -50.85 2.75 -30.89
CA LYS A 803 -51.19 1.36 -31.27
C LYS A 803 -51.45 0.46 -30.06
N LEU A 804 -50.83 0.75 -28.91
CA LEU A 804 -51.11 0.03 -27.66
C LEU A 804 -52.45 0.47 -27.04
N GLU A 805 -52.87 1.72 -27.24
CA GLU A 805 -54.18 2.21 -26.76
C GLU A 805 -55.38 1.73 -27.62
N GLU A 806 -55.17 1.34 -28.88
CA GLU A 806 -56.22 0.75 -29.75
C GLU A 806 -56.30 -0.80 -29.67
N MET A 807 -55.41 -1.46 -28.93
CA MET A 807 -55.46 -2.93 -28.77
C MET A 807 -56.54 -3.38 -27.77
N PRO A 808 -57.25 -4.50 -28.03
CA PRO A 808 -58.15 -5.11 -27.05
C PRO A 808 -57.42 -5.52 -25.76
N ASP A 809 -58.08 -5.34 -24.60
CA ASP A 809 -57.56 -5.72 -23.28
C ASP A 809 -57.02 -7.17 -23.24
N ASP A 810 -57.62 -8.08 -24.02
CA ASP A 810 -57.24 -9.48 -24.13
C ASP A 810 -55.95 -9.74 -24.93
N GLU A 811 -55.58 -8.90 -25.91
CA GLU A 811 -54.25 -8.99 -26.55
C GLU A 811 -53.16 -8.32 -25.69
N VAL A 812 -53.48 -7.21 -25.00
CA VAL A 812 -52.56 -6.56 -24.05
C VAL A 812 -52.22 -7.49 -22.89
N ALA A 813 -53.19 -8.28 -22.41
CA ALA A 813 -52.98 -9.31 -21.40
C ALA A 813 -52.05 -10.45 -21.86
N GLU A 814 -52.11 -10.90 -23.12
CA GLU A 814 -51.16 -11.90 -23.63
C GLU A 814 -49.72 -11.36 -23.71
N ILE A 815 -49.54 -10.09 -24.10
CA ILE A 815 -48.21 -9.46 -24.15
C ILE A 815 -47.60 -9.32 -22.75
N LEU A 816 -48.37 -8.84 -21.77
CA LEU A 816 -47.90 -8.72 -20.39
C LEU A 816 -47.60 -10.10 -19.76
N ALA A 817 -48.41 -11.12 -20.04
CA ALA A 817 -48.14 -12.49 -19.58
C ALA A 817 -46.88 -13.10 -20.23
N ALA A 818 -46.58 -12.77 -21.49
CA ALA A 818 -45.33 -13.15 -22.14
C ALA A 818 -44.12 -12.43 -21.54
N GLN A 819 -44.29 -11.19 -21.08
CA GLN A 819 -43.25 -10.41 -20.43
C GLN A 819 -42.94 -10.93 -19.00
N GLU A 820 -43.96 -11.24 -18.20
CA GLU A 820 -43.77 -11.95 -16.91
C GLU A 820 -43.06 -13.30 -17.11
N GLN A 821 -43.36 -14.05 -18.18
CA GLN A 821 -42.64 -15.30 -18.49
C GLN A 821 -41.17 -15.09 -18.90
N MET A 822 -40.80 -13.92 -19.46
CA MET A 822 -39.39 -13.60 -19.73
C MET A 822 -38.64 -13.16 -18.47
N GLU A 823 -39.25 -12.35 -17.61
CA GLU A 823 -38.63 -11.94 -16.33
C GLU A 823 -38.47 -13.13 -15.38
N HIS A 824 -39.36 -14.12 -15.44
CA HIS A 824 -39.23 -15.35 -14.65
C HIS A 824 -38.22 -16.38 -15.24
N LEU A 825 -37.56 -16.06 -16.36
CA LEU A 825 -36.53 -16.85 -17.04
C LEU A 825 -35.13 -16.17 -17.07
N GLN A 826 -34.95 -15.08 -16.32
CA GLN A 826 -33.65 -14.44 -16.05
C GLN A 826 -33.18 -14.72 -14.61
#